data_AF-A0A1M6D6R3-F1
#
_entry.id   AF-A0A1M6D6R3-F1
#
_cell.length_a   1.000
_cell.length_b   1.000
_cell.length_c   1.000
_cell.angle_alpha   90.00
_cell.angle_beta   90.00
_cell.angle_gamma   90.00
#
_symmetry.space_group_name_H-M   'P 1'
#
loop_
_entity.id
_entity.type
_entity.pdbx_description
1 polymer ?
#
loop_
_entity_poly.entity_id
_entity_poly.type
_entity_poly.pdbx_seq_one_letter_code
_entity_poly.pdbx_strand_id
1 'polypeptide(L)'
;MKKLVIGILAHVDAGKTTLSESLLYLAGKIRKLGRVDKKDTYLDNYELERARGITIFSKQAVFEFEDMQITLLDTPGHVDFSTEMERTLQVLDYAILVISGMDGIQAHTMTLWRLLSIYKIPVFIFINKMDQAGTDKGKIMNELKKQLSDGCIEFEQDEKENFYDQMAMCDEVLMEAYLETGNIQLSQIKTAIRERKVFPCFFGSALRLEGVEEFIRGIVMYSQLPTYPSEFGAKVFKIGRDEQGNRLTYMKITGGKLKTRDILSNGIWEEKVTHIRIYSGQKFEAVNVVEAGSVCAVTGLTQTKPGEGLGIEKNLNVPVLEPVLSYQIILPEDCDPRVIMPKLRLLEEEDPELHIVWDEQLQEIQVKIMGEVQIEVLQSLIKDRFGIDVSFDSGKIVYKETIGNAVEGVGHFEPLRHYAEVHLLMEPGERGSGLKFDVRCSEDVLSKSWQRLILSHLEEKVHKGVLTGSDITDMKITLVSGRAHNKHTQGGDFREATYRAVRQGLMEAESILLEPYYYFQLQVPEKMVGRAMTDIDKMHGICQISHIDDGMAVVTGTAPVATMRNYQKEVMIYTKGQGRLFCSLMGYEPCHNTEEVIDMIGYDAEADVNNPADSVFCANGTSFFVKWYEVKEHMHVESYFNTRNSIFDEIAESKLTYQEEKWIAPEEVDKILNKTYYANQGRKNVWQNKRKVDMDYYKSPVYSKVPKEIKEEYLLVDGYNVIFAWPELKELAETTMDGAKVKLLDALCNYQSIRKCRIIVVFDAYRVQGHPEEVIDYYNIHVVYTREAQTADQYIEKFTHENQDKYNITVATSDGLQQIIIRGAGCALLSARELKEEIQRTTEMALKEYKERQEIDINYLGDTLSTEAKEQMDEIIKRGTGK
;
A
#
# COMPACT_ATOMS: atom_id res chain seq x y z
N MET A 1 -39.22 8.42 -11.86
CA MET A 1 -38.45 9.68 -11.81
C MET A 1 -36.98 9.30 -11.73
N LYS A 2 -36.11 9.93 -12.53
CA LYS A 2 -34.67 9.63 -12.52
C LYS A 2 -34.05 10.19 -11.24
N LYS A 3 -33.13 9.46 -10.59
CA LYS A 3 -32.53 9.87 -9.32
C LYS A 3 -31.01 9.85 -9.43
N LEU A 4 -30.36 10.90 -8.94
CA LEU A 4 -28.91 11.03 -8.94
C LEU A 4 -28.45 11.59 -7.58
N VAL A 5 -27.39 11.00 -7.02
CA VAL A 5 -26.72 11.53 -5.82
C VAL A 5 -25.43 12.20 -6.26
N ILE A 6 -25.34 13.51 -6.07
CA ILE A 6 -24.17 14.32 -6.47
C ILE A 6 -23.51 14.89 -5.23
N GLY A 7 -22.19 14.76 -5.11
CA GLY A 7 -21.42 15.47 -4.10
C GLY A 7 -20.76 16.70 -4.69
N ILE A 8 -20.69 17.80 -3.94
CA ILE A 8 -19.95 19.00 -4.36
C ILE A 8 -18.72 19.16 -3.48
N LEU A 9 -17.55 19.20 -4.13
CA LEU A 9 -16.25 19.23 -3.49
C LEU A 9 -15.48 20.44 -3.98
N ALA A 10 -14.72 21.07 -3.08
CA ALA A 10 -13.89 22.20 -3.41
C ALA A 10 -12.82 22.42 -2.34
N HIS A 11 -11.74 23.11 -2.68
CA HIS A 11 -10.88 23.70 -1.67
C HIS A 11 -11.61 24.81 -0.89
N VAL A 12 -11.04 25.20 0.25
CA VAL A 12 -11.52 26.33 1.05
C VAL A 12 -11.67 27.58 0.18
N ASP A 13 -12.78 28.31 0.35
CA ASP A 13 -13.10 29.52 -0.40
C ASP A 13 -13.32 29.38 -1.92
N ALA A 14 -13.36 28.19 -2.54
CA ALA A 14 -13.69 28.07 -3.97
C ALA A 14 -15.13 28.49 -4.31
N GLY A 15 -15.98 28.67 -3.30
CA GLY A 15 -17.39 29.02 -3.46
C GLY A 15 -18.32 27.81 -3.60
N LYS A 16 -17.96 26.68 -2.97
CA LYS A 16 -18.78 25.45 -2.87
C LYS A 16 -20.18 25.72 -2.32
N THR A 17 -20.29 26.35 -1.15
CA THR A 17 -21.60 26.70 -0.56
C THR A 17 -22.37 27.63 -1.49
N THR A 18 -21.71 28.63 -2.06
CA THR A 18 -22.33 29.57 -3.01
C THR A 18 -22.91 28.85 -4.23
N LEU A 19 -22.17 27.90 -4.83
CA LEU A 19 -22.66 27.11 -5.95
C LEU A 19 -23.85 26.23 -5.53
N SER A 20 -23.78 25.58 -4.36
CA SER A 20 -24.88 24.78 -3.82
C SER A 20 -26.16 25.60 -3.67
N GLU A 21 -26.06 26.82 -3.16
CA GLU A 21 -27.21 27.72 -3.05
C GLU A 21 -27.76 28.15 -4.40
N SER A 22 -26.88 28.48 -5.35
CA SER A 22 -27.28 28.85 -6.71
C SER A 22 -28.03 27.72 -7.41
N LEU A 23 -27.60 26.47 -7.25
CA LEU A 23 -28.31 25.30 -7.75
C LEU A 23 -29.70 25.16 -7.10
N LEU A 24 -29.78 25.30 -5.77
CA LEU A 24 -31.06 25.23 -5.04
C LEU A 24 -32.03 26.36 -5.41
N TYR A 25 -31.50 27.55 -5.70
CA TYR A 25 -32.28 28.71 -6.12
C TYR A 25 -32.85 28.52 -7.53
N LEU A 26 -32.02 28.07 -8.48
CA LEU A 26 -32.44 27.79 -9.85
C LEU A 26 -33.46 26.64 -9.91
N ALA A 27 -33.32 25.63 -9.05
CA ALA A 27 -34.31 24.57 -8.90
C ALA A 27 -35.59 25.01 -8.15
N GLY A 28 -35.69 26.27 -7.73
CA GLY A 28 -36.86 26.84 -7.06
C GLY A 28 -37.08 26.36 -5.62
N LYS A 29 -36.11 25.68 -5.00
CA LYS A 29 -36.23 25.19 -3.61
C LYS A 29 -36.04 26.30 -2.57
N ILE A 30 -35.18 27.28 -2.84
CA ILE A 30 -34.99 28.45 -1.99
C ILE A 30 -35.51 29.71 -2.68
N ARG A 31 -36.14 30.61 -1.90
CA ARG A 31 -36.75 31.84 -2.42
C ARG A 31 -35.77 33.01 -2.54
N LYS A 32 -34.64 32.93 -1.84
CA LYS A 32 -33.57 33.95 -1.80
C LYS A 32 -32.24 33.24 -1.74
N LEU A 33 -31.24 33.80 -2.43
CA LEU A 33 -29.84 33.42 -2.28
C LEU A 33 -29.30 33.96 -0.95
N GLY A 34 -28.72 33.09 -0.14
CA GLY A 34 -27.86 33.46 0.98
C GLY A 34 -26.43 33.71 0.50
N ARG A 35 -25.58 34.15 1.42
CA ARG A 35 -24.15 34.42 1.21
C ARG A 35 -23.37 34.02 2.45
N VAL A 36 -22.22 33.38 2.23
CA VAL A 36 -21.30 32.98 3.30
C VAL A 36 -20.84 34.21 4.09
N ASP A 37 -20.43 35.29 3.40
CA ASP A 37 -19.98 36.55 4.04
C ASP A 37 -21.06 37.23 4.89
N LYS A 38 -22.35 36.97 4.58
CA LYS A 38 -23.49 37.51 5.32
C LYS A 38 -24.05 36.54 6.35
N LYS A 39 -23.48 35.34 6.46
CA LYS A 39 -23.85 34.29 7.43
C LYS A 39 -25.33 33.85 7.34
N ASP A 40 -25.93 33.95 6.16
CA ASP A 40 -27.36 33.66 5.92
C ASP A 40 -27.58 32.48 4.96
N THR A 41 -26.58 31.60 4.81
CA THR A 41 -26.70 30.42 3.95
C THR A 41 -27.64 29.36 4.52
N TYR A 42 -28.38 28.69 3.63
CA TYR A 42 -29.35 27.63 3.93
C TYR A 42 -28.69 26.36 4.46
N LEU A 43 -27.49 26.04 3.94
CA LEU A 43 -26.75 24.85 4.33
C LEU A 43 -25.93 25.12 5.60
N ASP A 44 -25.11 26.16 5.68
CA ASP A 44 -24.20 26.42 6.82
C ASP A 44 -24.90 27.03 8.04
N ASN A 45 -25.61 26.18 8.79
CA ASN A 45 -26.35 26.58 9.99
C ASN A 45 -25.58 26.46 11.32
N TYR A 46 -24.44 25.77 11.36
CA TYR A 46 -23.66 25.66 12.60
C TYR A 46 -22.93 26.98 12.88
N GLU A 47 -22.89 27.44 14.13
CA GLU A 47 -22.35 28.77 14.47
C GLU A 47 -20.90 28.94 14.02
N LEU A 48 -20.10 27.88 14.19
CA LEU A 48 -18.69 27.86 13.81
C LEU A 48 -18.48 27.86 12.30
N GLU A 49 -19.37 27.19 11.53
CA GLU A 49 -19.36 27.26 10.06
C GLU A 49 -19.63 28.70 9.59
N ARG A 50 -20.61 29.37 10.20
CA ARG A 50 -20.92 30.80 9.91
C ARG A 50 -19.81 31.73 10.36
N ALA A 51 -19.13 31.43 11.46
CA ALA A 51 -18.05 32.27 11.99
C ALA A 51 -16.80 32.19 11.12
N ARG A 52 -16.44 30.99 10.66
CA ARG A 52 -15.23 30.70 9.87
C ARG A 52 -15.46 30.76 8.37
N GLY A 53 -16.70 30.70 7.89
CA GLY A 53 -17.03 30.67 6.46
C GLY A 53 -16.71 29.33 5.78
N ILE A 54 -16.59 28.25 6.55
CA ILE A 54 -16.26 26.91 6.04
C ILE A 54 -17.40 25.93 6.31
N THR A 55 -17.55 24.92 5.46
CA THR A 55 -18.46 23.79 5.73
C THR A 55 -17.73 22.74 6.55
N ILE A 56 -18.29 22.39 7.70
CA ILE A 56 -17.73 21.43 8.66
C ILE A 56 -18.45 20.09 8.53
N PHE A 57 -19.79 20.11 8.45
CA PHE A 57 -20.58 18.89 8.38
C PHE A 57 -21.21 18.69 7.01
N SER A 58 -21.16 17.46 6.50
CA SER A 58 -21.84 17.09 5.26
C SER A 58 -23.35 17.27 5.39
N LYS A 59 -23.97 18.01 4.46
CA LYS A 59 -25.41 18.30 4.43
C LYS A 59 -26.06 17.85 3.15
N GLN A 60 -27.31 17.40 3.25
CA GLN A 60 -28.08 16.94 2.11
C GLN A 60 -29.21 17.90 1.74
N ALA A 61 -29.38 18.15 0.44
CA ALA A 61 -30.50 18.88 -0.11
C ALA A 61 -31.06 18.13 -1.31
N VAL A 62 -32.38 17.95 -1.34
CA VAL A 62 -33.07 17.27 -2.44
C VAL A 62 -33.82 18.30 -3.27
N PHE A 63 -33.55 18.33 -4.57
CA PHE A 63 -34.24 19.19 -5.52
C PHE A 63 -34.57 18.47 -6.82
N GLU A 64 -35.48 19.05 -7.58
CA GLU A 64 -35.93 18.53 -8.88
C GLU A 64 -35.55 19.54 -9.93
N PHE A 65 -34.95 19.06 -11.01
CA PHE A 65 -34.61 19.87 -12.17
C PHE A 65 -34.98 19.05 -13.42
N GLU A 66 -35.87 19.60 -14.25
CA GLU A 66 -36.47 18.91 -15.39
C GLU A 66 -37.10 17.55 -14.99
N ASP A 67 -36.63 16.42 -15.54
CA ASP A 67 -37.14 15.07 -15.26
C ASP A 67 -36.29 14.28 -14.23
N MET A 68 -35.35 14.97 -13.57
CA MET A 68 -34.36 14.38 -12.66
C MET A 68 -34.48 14.92 -11.22
N GLN A 69 -34.48 14.00 -10.26
CA GLN A 69 -34.30 14.30 -8.84
C GLN A 69 -32.82 14.25 -8.50
N ILE A 70 -32.30 15.32 -7.94
CA ILE A 70 -30.91 15.42 -7.53
C ILE A 70 -30.87 15.51 -6.01
N THR A 71 -30.13 14.59 -5.40
CA THR A 71 -29.72 14.68 -3.99
C THR A 71 -28.31 15.24 -3.96
N LEU A 72 -28.17 16.50 -3.56
CA LEU A 72 -26.90 17.18 -3.41
C LEU A 72 -26.35 16.93 -2.01
N LEU A 73 -25.15 16.37 -1.92
CA LEU A 73 -24.37 16.22 -0.70
C LEU A 73 -23.26 17.27 -0.70
N ASP A 74 -23.40 18.26 0.16
CA ASP A 74 -22.41 19.31 0.34
C ASP A 74 -21.32 18.82 1.30
N THR A 75 -20.11 18.54 0.80
CA THR A 75 -19.03 17.94 1.60
C THR A 75 -18.11 19.00 2.19
N PRO A 76 -17.46 18.77 3.34
CA PRO A 76 -16.41 19.67 3.82
C PRO A 76 -15.30 19.88 2.79
N GLY A 77 -14.76 21.11 2.71
CA GLY A 77 -13.69 21.49 1.77
C GLY A 77 -12.35 21.81 2.44
N HIS A 78 -12.28 21.57 3.76
CA HIS A 78 -11.09 21.81 4.58
C HIS A 78 -10.40 20.49 4.88
N VAL A 79 -9.06 20.49 4.86
CA VAL A 79 -8.22 19.29 5.06
C VAL A 79 -8.52 18.55 6.37
N ASP A 80 -8.76 19.28 7.45
CA ASP A 80 -9.11 18.71 8.76
C ASP A 80 -10.40 17.87 8.80
N PHE A 81 -11.31 18.03 7.82
CA PHE A 81 -12.57 17.27 7.74
C PHE A 81 -12.57 16.29 6.57
N SER A 82 -11.38 15.90 6.09
CA SER A 82 -11.27 15.01 4.92
C SER A 82 -11.84 13.62 5.19
N THR A 83 -11.86 13.14 6.44
CA THR A 83 -12.48 11.86 6.81
C THR A 83 -13.99 11.85 6.61
N GLU A 84 -14.69 12.92 7.01
CA GLU A 84 -16.13 13.08 6.77
C GLU A 84 -16.44 13.21 5.27
N MET A 85 -15.61 13.96 4.55
CA MET A 85 -15.72 14.06 3.10
C MET A 85 -15.51 12.69 2.42
N GLU A 86 -14.51 11.92 2.82
CA GLU A 86 -14.19 10.59 2.27
C GLU A 86 -15.35 9.61 2.49
N ARG A 87 -15.96 9.61 3.68
CA ARG A 87 -17.19 8.85 3.93
C ARG A 87 -18.32 9.25 2.99
N THR A 88 -18.43 10.52 2.63
CA THR A 88 -19.48 11.00 1.74
C THR A 88 -19.24 10.59 0.28
N LEU A 89 -17.98 10.53 -0.16
CA LEU A 89 -17.60 10.09 -1.52
C LEU A 89 -18.16 8.70 -1.85
N GLN A 90 -18.15 7.82 -0.86
CA GLN A 90 -18.57 6.43 -0.96
C GLN A 90 -20.02 6.21 -1.42
N VAL A 91 -20.89 7.23 -1.33
CA VAL A 91 -22.30 7.13 -1.72
C VAL A 91 -22.64 8.00 -2.94
N LEU A 92 -21.66 8.65 -3.58
CA LEU A 92 -21.92 9.50 -4.74
C LEU A 92 -22.10 8.68 -6.02
N ASP A 93 -22.98 9.16 -6.91
CA ASP A 93 -23.02 8.71 -8.30
C ASP A 93 -22.12 9.59 -9.18
N TYR A 94 -22.09 10.89 -8.88
CA TYR A 94 -21.27 11.88 -9.57
C TYR A 94 -20.71 12.88 -8.55
N ALA A 95 -19.61 13.54 -8.92
CA ALA A 95 -19.03 14.62 -8.14
C ALA A 95 -18.96 15.91 -8.95
N ILE A 96 -19.15 17.05 -8.28
CA ILE A 96 -18.87 18.38 -8.81
C ILE A 96 -17.58 18.85 -8.14
N LEU A 97 -16.52 19.05 -8.91
CA LEU A 97 -15.28 19.65 -8.43
C LEU A 97 -15.29 21.14 -8.76
N VAL A 98 -15.38 21.98 -7.72
CA VAL A 98 -15.38 23.44 -7.86
C VAL A 98 -13.96 23.97 -7.71
N ILE A 99 -13.52 24.74 -8.70
CA ILE A 99 -12.20 25.36 -8.75
C ILE A 99 -12.39 26.87 -8.88
N SER A 100 -11.64 27.65 -8.11
CA SER A 100 -11.66 29.11 -8.22
C SER A 100 -10.85 29.54 -9.44
N GLY A 101 -11.47 30.29 -10.35
CA GLY A 101 -10.77 30.81 -11.53
C GLY A 101 -9.65 31.81 -11.20
N MET A 102 -9.69 32.43 -10.01
CA MET A 102 -8.61 33.29 -9.53
C MET A 102 -7.48 32.48 -8.90
N ASP A 103 -7.80 31.44 -8.13
CA ASP A 103 -6.81 30.69 -7.35
C ASP A 103 -6.19 29.50 -8.11
N GLY A 104 -6.82 29.07 -9.21
CA GLY A 104 -6.37 27.92 -9.99
C GLY A 104 -6.46 26.60 -9.22
N ILE A 105 -5.62 25.64 -9.59
CA ILE A 105 -5.59 24.33 -8.94
C ILE A 105 -4.77 24.43 -7.65
N GLN A 106 -5.39 24.03 -6.54
CA GLN A 106 -4.73 23.97 -5.25
C GLN A 106 -4.36 22.53 -4.87
N ALA A 107 -3.46 22.34 -3.91
CA ALA A 107 -3.08 21.01 -3.46
C ALA A 107 -4.25 20.22 -2.86
N HIS A 108 -5.18 20.89 -2.17
CA HIS A 108 -6.40 20.21 -1.71
C HIS A 108 -7.24 19.73 -2.91
N THR A 109 -7.35 20.52 -3.99
CA THR A 109 -7.98 20.08 -5.25
C THR A 109 -7.34 18.80 -5.80
N MET A 110 -6.00 18.68 -5.74
CA MET A 110 -5.30 17.46 -6.14
C MET A 110 -5.60 16.26 -5.22
N THR A 111 -5.74 16.52 -3.92
CA THR A 111 -6.15 15.48 -2.95
C THR A 111 -7.56 14.99 -3.25
N LEU A 112 -8.50 15.91 -3.47
CA LEU A 112 -9.87 15.62 -3.89
C LEU A 112 -9.88 14.84 -5.21
N TRP A 113 -9.09 15.26 -6.19
CA TRP A 113 -8.96 14.59 -7.49
C TRP A 113 -8.48 13.14 -7.35
N ARG A 114 -7.45 12.91 -6.52
CA ARG A 114 -6.92 11.59 -6.21
C ARG A 114 -7.97 10.70 -5.54
N LEU A 115 -8.67 11.21 -4.55
CA LEU A 115 -9.73 10.46 -3.85
C LEU A 115 -10.87 10.10 -4.80
N LEU A 116 -11.32 11.04 -5.63
CA LEU A 116 -12.33 10.78 -6.66
C LEU A 116 -11.87 9.68 -7.64
N SER A 117 -10.57 9.61 -7.95
CA SER A 117 -9.98 8.55 -8.77
C SER A 117 -9.98 7.19 -8.07
N ILE A 118 -9.55 7.14 -6.81
CA ILE A 118 -9.55 5.90 -5.99
C ILE A 118 -10.96 5.32 -5.89
N TYR A 119 -11.95 6.17 -5.63
CA TYR A 119 -13.36 5.78 -5.55
C TYR A 119 -14.06 5.64 -6.91
N LYS A 120 -13.36 5.90 -8.02
CA LYS A 120 -13.86 5.81 -9.40
C LYS A 120 -15.15 6.61 -9.63
N ILE A 121 -15.28 7.79 -9.02
CA ILE A 121 -16.48 8.62 -9.11
C ILE A 121 -16.38 9.54 -10.34
N PRO A 122 -17.33 9.53 -11.28
CA PRO A 122 -17.37 10.46 -12.41
C PRO A 122 -17.44 11.93 -11.96
N VAL A 123 -16.74 12.84 -12.66
CA VAL A 123 -16.57 14.24 -12.20
C VAL A 123 -16.99 15.24 -13.26
N PHE A 124 -17.77 16.23 -12.83
CA PHE A 124 -18.01 17.50 -13.52
C PHE A 124 -17.19 18.60 -12.85
N ILE A 125 -16.50 19.43 -13.63
CA ILE A 125 -15.66 20.52 -13.11
C ILE A 125 -16.39 21.85 -13.34
N PHE A 126 -16.53 22.65 -12.29
CA PHE A 126 -17.07 24.00 -12.37
C PHE A 126 -16.02 25.02 -11.94
N ILE A 127 -15.59 25.85 -12.89
CA ILE A 127 -14.65 26.93 -12.64
C ILE A 127 -15.45 28.17 -12.24
N ASN A 128 -15.40 28.48 -10.95
CA ASN A 128 -16.17 29.53 -10.30
C ASN A 128 -15.39 30.85 -10.20
N LYS A 129 -16.05 31.94 -9.79
CA LYS A 129 -15.46 33.29 -9.61
C LYS A 129 -14.82 33.88 -10.87
N MET A 130 -15.30 33.49 -12.06
CA MET A 130 -14.84 34.04 -13.34
C MET A 130 -15.19 35.53 -13.53
N ASP A 131 -15.91 36.13 -12.58
CA ASP A 131 -16.23 37.56 -12.57
C ASP A 131 -15.16 38.45 -11.92
N GLN A 132 -14.10 37.85 -11.37
CA GLN A 132 -12.98 38.56 -10.75
C GLN A 132 -11.94 39.02 -11.78
N ALA A 133 -11.34 40.19 -11.55
CA ALA A 133 -10.32 40.72 -12.44
C ALA A 133 -9.04 39.85 -12.40
N GLY A 134 -8.57 39.40 -13.56
CA GLY A 134 -7.35 38.58 -13.69
C GLY A 134 -7.59 37.11 -14.01
N THR A 135 -8.84 36.64 -14.06
CA THR A 135 -9.15 35.27 -14.49
C THR A 135 -9.01 35.12 -16.00
N ASP A 136 -8.20 34.15 -16.45
CA ASP A 136 -8.00 33.82 -17.85
C ASP A 136 -8.40 32.37 -18.10
N LYS A 137 -9.50 32.20 -18.84
CA LYS A 137 -10.08 30.89 -19.16
C LYS A 137 -9.10 29.96 -19.89
N GLY A 138 -8.32 30.49 -20.83
CA GLY A 138 -7.36 29.70 -21.60
C GLY A 138 -6.19 29.21 -20.74
N LYS A 139 -5.71 30.06 -19.83
CA LYS A 139 -4.68 29.66 -18.85
C LYS A 139 -5.19 28.56 -17.92
N ILE A 140 -6.39 28.73 -17.35
CA ILE A 140 -6.99 27.74 -16.43
C ILE A 140 -7.22 26.40 -17.15
N MET A 141 -7.73 26.40 -18.39
CA MET A 141 -7.90 25.14 -19.15
C MET A 141 -6.57 24.41 -19.38
N ASN A 142 -5.50 25.14 -19.70
CA ASN A 142 -4.18 24.54 -19.84
C ASN A 142 -3.66 23.99 -18.51
N GLU A 143 -3.95 24.66 -17.40
CA GLU A 143 -3.60 24.19 -16.05
C GLU A 143 -4.34 22.90 -15.70
N LEU A 144 -5.65 22.82 -15.97
CA LEU A 144 -6.48 21.63 -15.76
C LEU A 144 -5.98 20.43 -16.57
N LYS A 145 -5.64 20.65 -17.85
CA LYS A 145 -5.09 19.60 -18.71
C LYS A 145 -3.75 19.07 -18.20
N LYS A 146 -2.83 19.97 -17.83
CA LYS A 146 -1.50 19.61 -17.35
C LYS A 146 -1.48 18.93 -15.98
N GLN A 147 -2.30 19.40 -15.04
CA GLN A 147 -2.22 18.96 -13.65
C GLN A 147 -3.27 17.89 -13.28
N LEU A 148 -4.47 17.90 -13.89
CA LEU A 148 -5.52 16.93 -13.59
C LEU A 148 -5.58 15.80 -14.63
N SER A 149 -5.86 16.15 -15.88
CA SER A 149 -5.98 15.20 -17.00
C SER A 149 -6.17 15.92 -18.33
N ASP A 150 -5.54 15.45 -19.39
CA ASP A 150 -5.78 15.90 -20.78
C ASP A 150 -7.26 15.77 -21.20
N GLY A 151 -8.01 14.88 -20.55
CA GLY A 151 -9.46 14.70 -20.74
C GLY A 151 -10.34 15.83 -20.21
N CYS A 152 -9.77 16.89 -19.65
CA CYS A 152 -10.52 18.10 -19.26
C CYS A 152 -10.94 18.89 -20.50
N ILE A 153 -12.23 18.87 -20.83
CA ILE A 153 -12.78 19.50 -22.04
C ILE A 153 -13.82 20.54 -21.64
N GLU A 154 -13.83 21.67 -22.33
CA GLU A 154 -14.83 22.72 -22.15
C GLU A 154 -16.15 22.36 -22.85
N PHE A 155 -17.27 22.47 -22.13
CA PHE A 155 -18.62 22.08 -22.61
C PHE A 155 -19.55 23.28 -22.90
N GLU A 156 -19.00 24.46 -23.18
CA GLU A 156 -19.82 25.64 -23.53
C GLU A 156 -20.54 25.50 -24.88
N GLN A 157 -21.64 26.28 -25.03
CA GLN A 157 -22.55 26.28 -26.18
C GLN A 157 -21.85 26.70 -27.48
N ASP A 158 -21.21 25.76 -28.15
CA ASP A 158 -21.16 25.61 -29.60
C ASP A 158 -20.41 24.30 -29.89
N GLU A 159 -21.11 23.32 -30.48
CA GLU A 159 -20.52 22.10 -31.08
C GLU A 159 -19.64 22.48 -32.28
N LYS A 160 -18.50 23.14 -32.02
CA LYS A 160 -17.48 23.41 -33.05
C LYS A 160 -16.73 22.11 -33.32
N GLU A 161 -16.17 21.97 -34.53
CA GLU A 161 -15.31 20.84 -34.91
C GLU A 161 -14.24 20.53 -33.83
N ASN A 162 -13.69 21.59 -33.20
CA ASN A 162 -12.71 21.48 -32.12
C ASN A 162 -13.19 20.72 -30.85
N PHE A 163 -14.51 20.65 -30.58
CA PHE A 163 -15.05 19.90 -29.44
C PHE A 163 -14.96 18.40 -29.66
N TYR A 164 -15.42 17.92 -30.83
CA TYR A 164 -15.32 16.51 -31.20
C TYR A 164 -13.87 16.09 -31.44
N ASP A 165 -13.03 16.97 -32.00
CA ASP A 165 -11.59 16.72 -32.13
C ASP A 165 -10.93 16.46 -30.77
N GLN A 166 -11.22 17.29 -29.76
CA GLN A 166 -10.68 17.10 -28.41
C GLN A 166 -11.21 15.84 -27.73
N MET A 167 -12.49 15.51 -27.93
CA MET A 167 -13.08 14.27 -27.40
C MET A 167 -12.48 13.02 -28.03
N ALA A 168 -12.23 13.04 -29.34
CA ALA A 168 -11.58 11.94 -30.06
C ALA A 168 -10.17 11.67 -29.52
N MET A 169 -9.43 12.68 -29.05
CA MET A 169 -8.11 12.50 -28.45
C MET A 169 -8.12 11.84 -27.07
N CYS A 170 -9.28 11.73 -26.41
CA CYS A 170 -9.38 11.24 -25.03
C CYS A 170 -9.55 9.72 -24.93
N ASP A 171 -10.05 9.06 -25.98
CA ASP A 171 -10.34 7.64 -25.97
C ASP A 171 -10.40 7.05 -27.39
N GLU A 172 -9.88 5.84 -27.57
CA GLU A 172 -9.83 5.16 -28.87
C GLU A 172 -11.23 4.94 -29.48
N VAL A 173 -12.23 4.59 -28.66
CA VAL A 173 -13.60 4.36 -29.14
C VAL A 173 -14.24 5.67 -29.63
N LEU A 174 -13.94 6.79 -28.96
CA LEU A 174 -14.38 8.11 -29.40
C LEU A 174 -13.67 8.53 -30.70
N MET A 175 -12.39 8.22 -30.83
CA MET A 175 -11.60 8.48 -32.04
C MET A 175 -12.16 7.72 -33.25
N GLU A 176 -12.40 6.42 -33.11
CA GLU A 176 -12.98 5.59 -34.17
C GLU A 176 -14.35 6.12 -34.61
N ALA A 177 -15.23 6.42 -33.65
CA ALA A 177 -16.56 6.94 -33.95
C ALA A 177 -16.54 8.28 -34.71
N TYR A 178 -15.60 9.15 -34.34
CA TYR A 178 -15.40 10.43 -35.01
C TYR A 178 -14.82 10.26 -36.43
N LEU A 179 -13.85 9.37 -36.62
CA LEU A 179 -13.27 9.09 -37.93
C LEU A 179 -14.29 8.46 -38.90
N GLU A 180 -15.20 7.63 -38.39
CA GLU A 180 -16.24 6.97 -39.20
C GLU A 180 -17.40 7.90 -39.56
N THR A 181 -17.90 8.68 -38.59
CA THR A 181 -19.18 9.40 -38.74
C THR A 181 -19.07 10.92 -38.71
N GLY A 182 -17.87 11.46 -38.41
CA GLY A 182 -17.62 12.90 -38.25
C GLY A 182 -18.27 13.52 -37.02
N ASN A 183 -18.91 12.73 -36.15
CA ASN A 183 -19.57 13.18 -34.93
C ASN A 183 -19.46 12.10 -33.84
N ILE A 184 -19.64 12.47 -32.57
CA ILE A 184 -19.64 11.52 -31.45
C ILE A 184 -21.03 11.49 -30.84
N GLN A 185 -21.58 10.29 -30.63
CA GLN A 185 -22.92 10.16 -30.06
C GLN A 185 -22.95 10.51 -28.57
N LEU A 186 -24.06 11.10 -28.11
CA LEU A 186 -24.27 11.45 -26.70
C LEU A 186 -24.12 10.25 -25.74
N SER A 187 -24.49 9.04 -26.18
CA SER A 187 -24.32 7.79 -25.41
C SER A 187 -22.85 7.47 -25.14
N GLN A 188 -21.97 7.73 -26.12
CA GLN A 188 -20.53 7.52 -26.01
C GLN A 188 -19.91 8.56 -25.07
N ILE A 189 -20.32 9.83 -25.18
CA ILE A 189 -19.89 10.91 -24.27
C ILE A 189 -20.26 10.57 -22.82
N LYS A 190 -21.50 10.13 -22.57
CA LYS A 190 -21.95 9.69 -21.25
C LYS A 190 -21.09 8.57 -20.68
N THR A 191 -20.74 7.60 -21.52
CA THR A 191 -19.92 6.45 -21.14
C THR A 191 -18.49 6.90 -20.81
N ALA A 192 -17.90 7.78 -21.61
CA ALA A 192 -16.56 8.32 -21.38
C ALA A 192 -16.47 9.15 -20.09
N ILE A 193 -17.51 9.92 -19.75
CA ILE A 193 -17.59 10.65 -18.47
C ILE A 193 -17.71 9.66 -17.30
N ARG A 194 -18.58 8.64 -17.44
CA ARG A 194 -18.75 7.60 -16.42
C ARG A 194 -17.46 6.82 -16.17
N GLU A 195 -16.69 6.57 -17.21
CA GLU A 195 -15.39 5.88 -17.14
C GLU A 195 -14.23 6.80 -16.73
N ARG A 196 -14.50 8.07 -16.43
CA ARG A 196 -13.51 9.09 -16.06
C ARG A 196 -12.41 9.27 -17.12
N LYS A 197 -12.79 9.18 -18.40
CA LYS A 197 -11.92 9.49 -19.54
C LYS A 197 -12.09 10.92 -20.01
N VAL A 198 -13.31 11.44 -19.89
CA VAL A 198 -13.66 12.84 -20.21
C VAL A 198 -14.19 13.53 -18.96
N PHE A 199 -13.73 14.75 -18.72
CA PHE A 199 -14.11 15.58 -17.58
C PHE A 199 -14.71 16.89 -18.10
N PRO A 200 -16.04 17.05 -18.02
CA PRO A 200 -16.71 18.24 -18.51
C PRO A 200 -16.39 19.46 -17.64
N CYS A 201 -15.82 20.50 -18.25
CA CYS A 201 -15.48 21.77 -17.61
C CYS A 201 -16.49 22.85 -18.02
N PHE A 202 -17.06 23.52 -17.02
CA PHE A 202 -17.96 24.66 -17.19
C PHE A 202 -17.41 25.88 -16.46
N PHE A 203 -17.62 27.06 -17.03
CA PHE A 203 -17.13 28.33 -16.48
C PHE A 203 -18.28 29.21 -16.05
N GLY A 204 -18.12 29.91 -14.93
CA GLY A 204 -19.15 30.84 -14.48
C GLY A 204 -18.83 31.57 -13.18
N SER A 205 -19.86 32.26 -12.69
CA SER A 205 -19.87 32.90 -11.38
C SER A 205 -21.13 32.49 -10.64
N ALA A 206 -20.98 31.61 -9.65
CA ALA A 206 -22.08 31.20 -8.78
C ALA A 206 -22.73 32.39 -8.07
N LEU A 207 -21.93 33.41 -7.72
CA LEU A 207 -22.39 34.62 -7.05
C LEU A 207 -23.33 35.47 -7.93
N ARG A 208 -23.08 35.48 -9.25
CA ARG A 208 -23.88 36.23 -10.25
C ARG A 208 -24.93 35.39 -10.96
N LEU A 209 -24.99 34.08 -10.69
CA LEU A 209 -25.78 33.09 -11.42
C LEU A 209 -25.40 32.96 -12.91
N GLU A 210 -24.17 33.34 -13.27
CA GLU A 210 -23.67 33.22 -14.65
C GLU A 210 -23.07 31.83 -14.85
N GLY A 211 -23.48 31.11 -15.91
CA GLY A 211 -22.97 29.77 -16.25
C GLY A 211 -23.53 28.61 -15.40
N VAL A 212 -24.30 28.89 -14.35
CA VAL A 212 -24.82 27.87 -13.42
C VAL A 212 -26.00 27.11 -14.03
N GLU A 213 -26.84 27.77 -14.85
CA GLU A 213 -27.98 27.14 -15.51
C GLU A 213 -27.52 26.16 -16.61
N GLU A 214 -26.53 26.58 -17.41
CA GLU A 214 -25.88 25.73 -18.39
C GLU A 214 -25.20 24.53 -17.73
N PHE A 215 -24.56 24.76 -16.58
CA PHE A 215 -23.91 23.70 -15.81
C PHE A 215 -24.88 22.62 -15.33
N ILE A 216 -26.00 23.00 -14.69
CA ILE A 216 -27.00 22.03 -14.21
C ILE A 216 -27.69 21.28 -15.37
N ARG A 217 -27.96 21.97 -16.50
CA ARG A 217 -28.46 21.32 -17.71
C ARG A 217 -27.44 20.34 -18.28
N GLY A 218 -26.16 20.69 -18.27
CA GLY A 218 -25.05 19.81 -18.64
C GLY A 218 -25.01 18.54 -17.79
N ILE A 219 -25.17 18.65 -16.47
CA ILE A 219 -25.25 17.49 -15.58
C ILE A 219 -26.42 16.58 -15.97
N VAL A 220 -27.62 17.11 -16.17
CA VAL A 220 -28.80 16.31 -16.56
C VAL A 220 -28.61 15.66 -17.93
N MET A 221 -28.03 16.40 -18.88
CA MET A 221 -27.81 15.94 -20.25
C MET A 221 -26.74 14.85 -20.35
N TYR A 222 -25.58 15.02 -19.69
CA TYR A 222 -24.40 14.18 -19.84
C TYR A 222 -24.22 13.13 -18.73
N SER A 223 -25.10 13.08 -17.72
CA SER A 223 -25.09 11.99 -16.74
C SER A 223 -25.75 10.71 -17.28
N GLN A 224 -25.24 9.58 -16.80
CA GLN A 224 -25.80 8.25 -16.99
C GLN A 224 -26.26 7.72 -15.63
N LEU A 225 -27.49 7.21 -15.56
CA LEU A 225 -28.02 6.68 -14.31
C LEU A 225 -27.36 5.34 -13.97
N PRO A 226 -27.00 5.11 -12.70
CA PRO A 226 -26.58 3.81 -12.23
C PRO A 226 -27.71 2.78 -12.37
N THR A 227 -27.34 1.57 -12.76
CA THR A 227 -28.26 0.42 -12.80
C THR A 227 -28.15 -0.35 -11.49
N TYR A 228 -29.24 -0.43 -10.73
CA TYR A 228 -29.27 -1.10 -9.45
C TYR A 228 -29.88 -2.52 -9.55
N PRO A 229 -29.34 -3.51 -8.83
CA PRO A 229 -29.90 -4.85 -8.75
C PRO A 229 -31.25 -4.87 -8.02
N SER A 230 -32.01 -5.96 -8.22
CA SER A 230 -33.31 -6.16 -7.56
C SER A 230 -33.20 -6.56 -6.09
N GLU A 231 -32.08 -7.18 -5.71
CA GLU A 231 -31.80 -7.56 -4.32
C GLU A 231 -31.47 -6.33 -3.48
N PHE A 232 -31.81 -6.38 -2.18
CA PHE A 232 -31.60 -5.26 -1.28
C PHE A 232 -30.10 -5.04 -1.04
N GLY A 233 -29.67 -3.80 -1.25
CA GLY A 233 -28.33 -3.31 -0.94
C GLY A 233 -28.42 -1.92 -0.36
N ALA A 234 -27.66 -1.64 0.70
CA ALA A 234 -27.53 -0.31 1.24
C ALA A 234 -26.12 -0.07 1.78
N LYS A 235 -25.68 1.17 1.71
CA LYS A 235 -24.38 1.58 2.22
C LYS A 235 -24.53 2.70 3.23
N VAL A 236 -24.06 2.45 4.45
CA VAL A 236 -24.08 3.43 5.54
C VAL A 236 -22.87 4.35 5.38
N PHE A 237 -23.07 5.67 5.45
CA PHE A 237 -21.98 6.63 5.28
C PHE A 237 -21.88 7.65 6.41
N LYS A 238 -22.97 7.86 7.16
CA LYS A 238 -23.00 8.83 8.26
C LYS A 238 -23.91 8.34 9.37
N ILE A 239 -23.47 8.53 10.61
CA ILE A 239 -24.32 8.41 11.78
C ILE A 239 -24.50 9.82 12.32
N GLY A 240 -25.73 10.13 12.71
CA GLY A 240 -26.05 11.39 13.35
C GLY A 240 -27.11 11.19 14.41
N ARG A 241 -27.52 12.28 15.03
CA ARG A 241 -28.58 12.30 16.03
C ARG A 241 -29.55 13.44 15.74
N ASP A 242 -30.83 13.23 16.04
CA ASP A 242 -31.82 14.32 15.99
C ASP A 242 -31.77 15.19 17.25
N GLU A 243 -32.55 16.27 17.28
CA GLU A 243 -32.62 17.20 18.42
C GLU A 243 -33.07 16.54 19.73
N GLN A 244 -33.73 15.38 19.65
CA GLN A 244 -34.16 14.60 20.81
C GLN A 244 -33.10 13.58 21.25
N GLY A 245 -31.97 13.51 20.54
CA GLY A 245 -30.88 12.57 20.79
C GLY A 245 -31.09 11.18 20.18
N ASN A 246 -32.15 10.98 19.37
CA ASN A 246 -32.37 9.70 18.70
C ASN A 246 -31.34 9.50 17.61
N ARG A 247 -30.80 8.28 17.57
CA ARG A 247 -29.81 7.87 16.58
C ARG A 247 -30.40 7.76 15.18
N LEU A 248 -29.69 8.33 14.22
CA LEU A 248 -30.01 8.34 12.79
C LEU A 248 -28.88 7.67 12.01
N THR A 249 -29.21 6.63 11.25
CA THR A 249 -28.28 5.98 10.32
C THR A 249 -28.56 6.48 8.92
N TYR A 250 -27.65 7.27 8.34
CA TYR A 250 -27.73 7.73 6.96
C TYR A 250 -27.12 6.70 6.03
N MET A 251 -27.90 6.31 5.02
CA MET A 251 -27.52 5.30 4.05
C MET A 251 -28.02 5.63 2.65
N LYS A 252 -27.29 5.14 1.64
CA LYS A 252 -27.76 5.11 0.26
C LYS A 252 -28.26 3.71 -0.06
N ILE A 253 -29.45 3.62 -0.63
CA ILE A 253 -29.99 2.35 -1.14
C ILE A 253 -29.38 2.09 -2.51
N THR A 254 -28.62 1.02 -2.65
CA THR A 254 -27.91 0.61 -3.87
C THR A 254 -28.53 -0.61 -4.54
N GLY A 255 -29.59 -1.18 -3.97
CA GLY A 255 -30.31 -2.29 -4.56
C GLY A 255 -31.69 -2.48 -3.94
N GLY A 256 -32.64 -2.96 -4.74
CA GLY A 256 -33.99 -3.29 -4.28
C GLY A 256 -34.76 -2.11 -3.68
N LYS A 257 -35.49 -2.37 -2.60
CA LYS A 257 -36.31 -1.38 -1.87
C LYS A 257 -36.24 -1.63 -0.38
N LEU A 258 -36.22 -0.57 0.41
CA LEU A 258 -36.32 -0.60 1.87
C LEU A 258 -37.72 -0.17 2.30
N LYS A 259 -38.37 -0.94 3.17
CA LYS A 259 -39.65 -0.59 3.77
C LYS A 259 -39.51 -0.39 5.28
N THR A 260 -40.40 0.42 5.80
CA THR A 260 -40.53 0.59 7.25
C THR A 260 -40.91 -0.75 7.88
N ARG A 261 -40.28 -1.11 8.99
CA ARG A 261 -40.39 -2.41 9.69
C ARG A 261 -39.63 -3.57 9.05
N ASP A 262 -38.85 -3.34 8.00
CA ASP A 262 -37.92 -4.36 7.52
C ASP A 262 -36.84 -4.65 8.56
N ILE A 263 -36.35 -5.88 8.55
CA ILE A 263 -35.25 -6.34 9.41
C ILE A 263 -33.98 -6.29 8.58
N LEU A 264 -32.97 -5.58 9.08
CA LEU A 264 -31.65 -5.49 8.49
C LEU A 264 -30.68 -6.32 9.30
N SER A 265 -29.73 -6.94 8.61
CA SER A 265 -28.67 -7.74 9.21
C SER A 265 -27.38 -7.55 8.44
N ASN A 266 -26.26 -7.61 9.17
CA ASN A 266 -24.91 -7.70 8.64
C ASN A 266 -24.28 -9.08 8.89
N GLY A 267 -25.08 -10.08 9.30
CA GLY A 267 -24.62 -11.43 9.71
C GLY A 267 -24.19 -11.56 11.18
N ILE A 268 -23.97 -10.44 11.89
CA ILE A 268 -23.60 -10.40 13.32
C ILE A 268 -24.82 -10.02 14.17
N TRP A 269 -25.58 -9.03 13.72
CA TRP A 269 -26.80 -8.56 14.39
C TRP A 269 -28.00 -8.54 13.45
N GLU A 270 -29.20 -8.52 14.04
CA GLU A 270 -30.46 -8.31 13.34
C GLU A 270 -31.25 -7.21 14.05
N GLU A 271 -31.53 -6.11 13.36
CA GLU A 271 -32.26 -4.96 13.92
C GLU A 271 -33.35 -4.50 12.96
N LYS A 272 -34.37 -3.87 13.54
CA LYS A 272 -35.59 -3.50 12.80
C LYS A 272 -35.63 -2.01 12.51
N VAL A 273 -35.91 -1.68 11.26
CA VAL A 273 -36.17 -0.30 10.83
C VAL A 273 -37.48 0.20 11.41
N THR A 274 -37.44 1.26 12.22
CA THR A 274 -38.66 1.83 12.83
C THR A 274 -39.30 2.91 11.97
N HIS A 275 -38.51 3.88 11.49
CA HIS A 275 -38.96 4.93 10.56
C HIS A 275 -37.86 5.26 9.55
N ILE A 276 -38.28 5.63 8.34
CA ILE A 276 -37.42 6.13 7.26
C ILE A 276 -37.72 7.61 7.03
N ARG A 277 -36.66 8.43 6.99
CA ARG A 277 -36.72 9.88 6.84
C ARG A 277 -35.84 10.33 5.67
N ILE A 278 -36.34 11.20 4.79
CA ILE A 278 -35.54 11.86 3.74
C ILE A 278 -35.34 13.31 4.19
N TYR A 279 -34.10 13.75 4.38
CA TYR A 279 -33.85 15.15 4.77
C TYR A 279 -33.57 16.03 3.56
N SER A 280 -33.96 17.29 3.68
CA SER A 280 -33.57 18.38 2.79
C SER A 280 -33.30 19.62 3.64
N GLY A 281 -32.02 19.88 3.91
CA GLY A 281 -31.59 20.83 4.95
C GLY A 281 -32.01 20.36 6.35
N GLN A 282 -32.68 21.22 7.11
CA GLN A 282 -33.19 20.90 8.47
C GLN A 282 -34.54 20.16 8.47
N LYS A 283 -35.27 20.17 7.34
CA LYS A 283 -36.59 19.54 7.25
C LYS A 283 -36.44 18.09 6.81
N PHE A 284 -37.32 17.23 7.28
CA PHE A 284 -37.41 15.86 6.82
C PHE A 284 -38.83 15.47 6.42
N GLU A 285 -38.92 14.55 5.48
CA GLU A 285 -40.15 13.87 5.09
C GLU A 285 -40.09 12.41 5.57
N ALA A 286 -41.12 11.96 6.27
CA ALA A 286 -41.23 10.56 6.70
C ALA A 286 -41.89 9.73 5.59
N VAL A 287 -41.20 8.69 5.14
CA VAL A 287 -41.63 7.84 4.03
C VAL A 287 -41.71 6.38 4.46
N ASN A 288 -42.64 5.63 3.85
CA ASN A 288 -42.83 4.21 4.19
C ASN A 288 -41.91 3.28 3.39
N VAL A 289 -41.54 3.68 2.16
CA VAL A 289 -40.75 2.88 1.22
C VAL A 289 -39.75 3.79 0.51
N VAL A 290 -38.51 3.32 0.38
CA VAL A 290 -37.44 3.97 -0.38
C VAL A 290 -36.89 2.98 -1.40
N GLU A 291 -36.67 3.45 -2.63
CA GLU A 291 -36.13 2.66 -3.73
C GLU A 291 -34.63 2.94 -3.93
N ALA A 292 -33.94 2.01 -4.59
CA ALA A 292 -32.54 2.19 -4.98
C ALA A 292 -32.27 3.53 -5.70
N GLY A 293 -31.08 4.08 -5.47
CA GLY A 293 -30.65 5.40 -5.93
C GLY A 293 -31.07 6.57 -5.04
N SER A 294 -31.65 6.30 -3.88
CA SER A 294 -32.07 7.34 -2.93
C SER A 294 -31.19 7.30 -1.67
N VAL A 295 -30.92 8.48 -1.11
CA VAL A 295 -30.32 8.63 0.22
C VAL A 295 -31.43 8.80 1.26
N CYS A 296 -31.36 8.06 2.37
CA CYS A 296 -32.31 8.17 3.47
C CYS A 296 -31.61 8.03 4.82
N ALA A 297 -32.30 8.48 5.86
CA ALA A 297 -31.93 8.27 7.24
C ALA A 297 -32.93 7.33 7.91
N VAL A 298 -32.41 6.38 8.66
CA VAL A 298 -33.20 5.33 9.31
C VAL A 298 -33.05 5.43 10.83
N THR A 299 -34.13 5.13 11.55
CA THR A 299 -34.16 5.02 13.01
C THR A 299 -34.39 3.58 13.46
N GLY A 300 -33.92 3.23 14.66
CA GLY A 300 -34.09 1.90 15.27
C GLY A 300 -32.91 0.95 15.09
N LEU A 301 -31.88 1.37 14.35
CA LEU A 301 -30.60 0.67 14.25
C LEU A 301 -29.65 1.23 15.30
N THR A 302 -29.00 0.38 16.09
CA THR A 302 -28.06 0.77 17.17
C THR A 302 -26.64 0.31 16.91
N GLN A 303 -26.43 -0.74 16.10
CA GLN A 303 -25.10 -1.32 15.89
C GLN A 303 -24.42 -0.93 14.58
N THR A 304 -25.10 -0.19 13.70
CA THR A 304 -24.55 0.17 12.39
C THR A 304 -23.32 1.08 12.50
N LYS A 305 -22.34 0.96 11.61
CA LYS A 305 -21.17 1.85 11.56
C LYS A 305 -21.06 2.61 10.22
N PRO A 306 -20.43 3.79 10.16
CA PRO A 306 -20.14 4.45 8.89
C PRO A 306 -19.19 3.58 8.06
N GLY A 307 -19.43 3.45 6.75
CA GLY A 307 -18.68 2.57 5.84
C GLY A 307 -19.23 1.14 5.74
N GLU A 308 -20.21 0.77 6.58
CA GLU A 308 -20.81 -0.57 6.58
C GLU A 308 -21.74 -0.79 5.38
N GLY A 309 -21.60 -1.96 4.73
CA GLY A 309 -22.49 -2.46 3.70
C GLY A 309 -23.56 -3.37 4.29
N LEU A 310 -24.81 -3.18 3.87
CA LEU A 310 -25.96 -4.00 4.28
C LEU A 310 -26.55 -4.70 3.04
N GLY A 311 -27.00 -5.94 3.23
CA GLY A 311 -27.56 -6.76 2.15
C GLY A 311 -26.48 -7.28 1.20
N ILE A 312 -26.60 -7.00 -0.10
CA ILE A 312 -25.60 -7.39 -1.11
C ILE A 312 -24.31 -6.57 -1.07
N GLU A 313 -24.33 -5.40 -0.43
CA GLU A 313 -23.17 -4.52 -0.34
C GLU A 313 -22.14 -5.10 0.63
N LYS A 314 -20.88 -5.12 0.20
CA LYS A 314 -19.77 -5.51 1.08
C LYS A 314 -19.30 -4.32 1.88
N ASN A 315 -18.77 -4.59 3.08
CA ASN A 315 -18.01 -3.59 3.83
C ASN A 315 -16.82 -3.14 2.97
N LEU A 316 -16.69 -1.83 2.80
CA LEU A 316 -15.49 -1.25 2.24
C LEU A 316 -14.52 -0.97 3.39
N ASN A 317 -13.37 -1.65 3.35
CA ASN A 317 -12.35 -1.50 4.38
C ASN A 317 -11.27 -0.49 3.97
N VAL A 318 -10.87 0.27 4.99
CA VAL A 318 -9.79 1.24 5.15
C VAL A 318 -10.04 2.62 4.50
N PRO A 319 -10.30 3.68 5.30
CA PRO A 319 -10.18 5.06 4.82
C PRO A 319 -8.74 5.31 4.38
N VAL A 320 -8.55 6.01 3.26
CA VAL A 320 -7.21 6.36 2.76
C VAL A 320 -6.55 7.38 3.69
N LEU A 321 -7.35 8.14 4.42
CA LEU A 321 -6.88 9.20 5.31
C LEU A 321 -6.99 8.76 6.78
N GLU A 322 -5.84 8.47 7.40
CA GLU A 322 -5.74 8.18 8.84
C GLU A 322 -5.14 9.37 9.61
N PRO A 323 -5.67 9.72 10.80
CA PRO A 323 -5.10 10.78 11.60
C PRO A 323 -3.76 10.36 12.18
N VAL A 324 -2.76 11.23 12.02
CA VAL A 324 -1.36 11.00 12.45
C VAL A 324 -1.00 11.60 13.80
N LEU A 325 -1.91 12.40 14.37
CA LEU A 325 -1.69 13.08 15.63
C LEU A 325 -2.70 12.56 16.67
N SER A 326 -2.20 12.22 17.84
CA SER A 326 -3.01 11.90 19.02
C SER A 326 -2.94 13.08 19.99
N TYR A 327 -4.06 13.53 20.51
CA TYR A 327 -4.15 14.61 21.47
C TYR A 327 -4.75 14.11 22.78
N GLN A 328 -4.29 14.68 23.88
CA GLN A 328 -4.94 14.50 25.16
C GLN A 328 -6.12 15.48 25.28
N ILE A 329 -7.30 14.96 25.64
CA ILE A 329 -8.43 15.79 26.08
C ILE A 329 -8.24 16.11 27.56
N ILE A 330 -7.99 17.38 27.86
CA ILE A 330 -7.87 17.91 29.21
C ILE A 330 -9.25 18.34 29.69
N LEU A 331 -9.71 17.68 30.75
CA LEU A 331 -11.00 17.95 31.39
C LEU A 331 -10.87 19.01 32.49
N PRO A 332 -11.93 19.78 32.79
CA PRO A 332 -11.97 20.63 33.98
C PRO A 332 -11.79 19.83 35.28
N GLU A 333 -11.21 20.44 36.30
CA GLU A 333 -10.94 19.80 37.61
C GLU A 333 -12.19 19.20 38.27
N ASP A 334 -13.38 19.73 37.97
CA ASP A 334 -14.66 19.29 38.53
C ASP A 334 -15.33 18.12 37.79
N CYS A 335 -14.69 17.53 36.76
CA CYS A 335 -15.33 16.51 35.93
C CYS A 335 -14.64 15.13 35.96
N ASP A 336 -15.44 14.10 36.27
CA ASP A 336 -14.97 12.70 36.29
C ASP A 336 -14.91 12.11 34.86
N PRO A 337 -13.76 11.57 34.42
CA PRO A 337 -13.61 10.89 33.13
C PRO A 337 -14.66 9.80 32.86
N ARG A 338 -15.12 9.09 33.90
CA ARG A 338 -16.12 8.01 33.76
C ARG A 338 -17.49 8.51 33.33
N VAL A 339 -17.84 9.75 33.67
CA VAL A 339 -19.11 10.39 33.28
C VAL A 339 -19.03 10.92 31.85
N ILE A 340 -17.85 11.37 31.44
CA ILE A 340 -17.61 11.96 30.12
C ILE A 340 -17.38 10.89 29.05
N MET A 341 -16.71 9.79 29.38
CA MET A 341 -16.35 8.75 28.42
C MET A 341 -17.53 8.26 27.58
N PRO A 342 -18.72 7.92 28.15
CA PRO A 342 -19.87 7.53 27.35
C PRO A 342 -20.36 8.63 26.39
N LYS A 343 -20.23 9.91 26.77
CA LYS A 343 -20.59 11.06 25.92
C LYS A 343 -19.61 11.24 24.77
N LEU A 344 -18.31 11.08 25.02
CA LEU A 344 -17.28 11.12 23.99
C LEU A 344 -17.39 9.95 23.02
N ARG A 345 -17.74 8.75 23.51
CA ARG A 345 -18.05 7.60 22.65
C ARG A 345 -19.22 7.89 21.69
N LEU A 346 -20.14 8.80 22.02
CA LEU A 346 -21.18 9.22 21.06
C LEU A 346 -20.59 10.04 19.90
N LEU A 347 -19.55 10.84 20.16
CA LEU A 347 -18.87 11.58 19.11
C LEU A 347 -18.02 10.66 18.24
N GLU A 348 -17.34 9.68 18.86
CA GLU A 348 -16.62 8.62 18.13
C GLU A 348 -17.56 7.75 17.28
N GLU A 349 -18.79 7.52 17.75
CA GLU A 349 -19.80 6.83 16.94
C GLU A 349 -20.19 7.64 15.69
N GLU A 350 -20.25 8.97 15.78
CA GLU A 350 -20.50 9.86 14.63
C GLU A 350 -19.29 9.98 13.71
N ASP A 351 -18.08 10.00 14.28
CA ASP A 351 -16.79 10.08 13.58
C ASP A 351 -15.79 9.04 14.13
N PRO A 352 -15.77 7.82 13.54
CA PRO A 352 -14.93 6.71 14.02
C PRO A 352 -13.42 7.00 14.03
N GLU A 353 -12.97 7.91 13.17
CA GLU A 353 -11.55 8.29 13.04
C GLU A 353 -11.02 9.05 14.25
N LEU A 354 -11.90 9.56 15.12
CA LEU A 354 -11.50 10.19 16.37
C LEU A 354 -10.81 9.20 17.32
N HIS A 355 -11.10 7.90 17.23
CA HIS A 355 -10.47 6.84 18.03
C HIS A 355 -10.24 7.25 19.49
N ILE A 356 -11.33 7.44 20.23
CA ILE A 356 -11.26 7.94 21.60
C ILE A 356 -10.95 6.79 22.54
N VAL A 357 -9.79 6.85 23.18
CA VAL A 357 -9.30 5.78 24.07
C VAL A 357 -8.99 6.36 25.44
N TRP A 358 -9.35 5.60 26.47
CA TRP A 358 -8.87 5.84 27.83
C TRP A 358 -7.54 5.12 28.00
N ASP A 359 -6.48 5.88 28.25
CA ASP A 359 -5.17 5.34 28.58
C ASP A 359 -5.11 5.07 30.09
N GLU A 360 -5.13 3.80 30.49
CA GLU A 360 -5.07 3.42 31.91
C GLU A 360 -3.71 3.70 32.56
N GLN A 361 -2.61 3.75 31.79
CA GLN A 361 -1.28 3.98 32.34
C GLN A 361 -1.08 5.46 32.65
N LEU A 362 -1.47 6.32 31.71
CA LEU A 362 -1.35 7.76 31.85
C LEU A 362 -2.52 8.38 32.63
N GLN A 363 -3.65 7.66 32.75
CA GLN A 363 -4.93 8.18 33.28
C GLN A 363 -5.43 9.37 32.45
N GLU A 364 -5.32 9.27 31.12
CA GLU A 364 -5.64 10.33 30.18
C GLU A 364 -6.64 9.87 29.11
N ILE A 365 -7.44 10.80 28.58
CA ILE A 365 -8.28 10.55 27.41
C ILE A 365 -7.51 10.97 26.18
N GLN A 366 -7.24 10.03 25.27
CA GLN A 366 -6.57 10.28 24.00
C GLN A 366 -7.59 10.28 22.85
N VAL A 367 -7.37 11.15 21.87
CA VAL A 367 -8.19 11.29 20.66
C VAL A 367 -7.30 11.58 19.46
N LYS A 368 -7.55 10.92 18.34
CA LYS A 368 -6.82 11.15 17.10
C LYS A 368 -7.50 12.25 16.28
N ILE A 369 -6.72 13.21 15.81
CA ILE A 369 -7.23 14.43 15.15
C ILE A 369 -6.36 14.76 13.93
N MET A 370 -6.97 15.29 12.87
CA MET A 370 -6.32 15.67 11.63
C MET A 370 -5.61 17.03 11.69
N GLY A 371 -6.17 18.01 12.41
CA GLY A 371 -5.59 19.36 12.50
C GLY A 371 -6.22 20.28 13.55
N GLU A 372 -5.66 21.49 13.67
CA GLU A 372 -6.03 22.49 14.68
C GLU A 372 -7.50 22.95 14.55
N VAL A 373 -8.08 23.00 13.34
CA VAL A 373 -9.48 23.43 13.15
C VAL A 373 -10.45 22.37 13.67
N GLN A 374 -10.12 21.09 13.53
CA GLN A 374 -10.92 20.01 14.10
C GLN A 374 -10.91 20.06 15.64
N ILE A 375 -9.81 20.47 16.27
CA ILE A 375 -9.74 20.69 17.73
C ILE A 375 -10.78 21.72 18.16
N GLU A 376 -10.78 22.91 17.53
CA GLU A 376 -11.73 23.98 17.89
C GLU A 376 -13.19 23.55 17.70
N VAL A 377 -13.47 22.82 16.61
CA VAL A 377 -14.81 22.29 16.35
C VAL A 377 -15.21 21.28 17.42
N LEU A 378 -14.30 20.37 17.79
CA LEU A 378 -14.56 19.37 18.82
C LEU A 378 -14.79 20.02 20.19
N GLN A 379 -14.02 21.06 20.54
CA GLN A 379 -14.25 21.88 21.74
C GLN A 379 -15.65 22.49 21.75
N SER A 380 -16.05 23.14 20.65
CA SER A 380 -17.39 23.73 20.54
C SER A 380 -18.48 22.66 20.61
N LEU A 381 -18.32 21.52 19.94
CA LEU A 381 -19.31 20.44 19.96
C LEU A 381 -19.50 19.87 21.37
N ILE A 382 -18.41 19.66 22.11
CA ILE A 382 -18.45 19.14 23.48
C ILE A 382 -19.11 20.18 24.40
N LYS A 383 -18.80 21.47 24.22
CA LYS A 383 -19.41 22.56 24.96
C LYS A 383 -20.91 22.68 24.68
N ASP A 384 -21.31 22.71 23.41
CA ASP A 384 -22.69 22.94 23.00
C ASP A 384 -23.60 21.75 23.34
N ARG A 385 -23.12 20.52 23.15
CA ARG A 385 -23.93 19.31 23.39
C ARG A 385 -23.90 18.84 24.84
N PHE A 386 -22.77 18.98 25.53
CA PHE A 386 -22.57 18.40 26.86
C PHE A 386 -22.38 19.43 27.96
N GLY A 387 -22.18 20.71 27.63
CA GLY A 387 -21.99 21.80 28.59
C GLY A 387 -20.61 21.81 29.24
N ILE A 388 -19.60 21.21 28.61
CA ILE A 388 -18.27 21.01 29.19
C ILE A 388 -17.23 21.77 28.37
N ASP A 389 -16.46 22.63 29.02
CA ASP A 389 -15.31 23.30 28.42
C ASP A 389 -14.08 22.38 28.51
N VAL A 390 -13.60 21.87 27.36
CA VAL A 390 -12.41 21.01 27.30
C VAL A 390 -11.26 21.72 26.59
N SER A 391 -10.04 21.40 26.99
CA SER A 391 -8.82 21.83 26.29
C SER A 391 -8.06 20.62 25.74
N PHE A 392 -7.12 20.88 24.84
CA PHE A 392 -6.28 19.86 24.21
C PHE A 392 -4.82 20.21 24.46
N ASP A 393 -3.97 19.18 24.58
CA ASP A 393 -2.53 19.36 24.71
C ASP A 393 -1.87 19.70 23.36
N SER A 394 -0.53 19.71 23.31
CA SER A 394 0.23 19.95 22.09
C SER A 394 0.24 18.76 21.11
N GLY A 395 -0.45 17.66 21.43
CA GLY A 395 -0.48 16.42 20.67
C GLY A 395 0.80 15.59 20.79
N LYS A 396 0.66 14.27 20.87
CA LYS A 396 1.73 13.26 20.78
C LYS A 396 1.71 12.63 19.38
N ILE A 397 2.87 12.22 18.89
CA ILE A 397 2.98 11.54 17.60
C ILE A 397 2.58 10.08 17.81
N VAL A 398 1.79 9.53 16.90
CA VAL A 398 1.51 8.09 16.89
C VAL A 398 2.71 7.42 16.23
N TYR A 399 3.59 6.83 17.02
CA TYR A 399 4.67 6.00 16.52
C TYR A 399 4.17 4.58 16.24
N LYS A 400 4.91 3.84 15.42
CA LYS A 400 4.72 2.40 15.17
C LYS A 400 6.05 1.68 15.31
N GLU A 401 6.03 0.36 15.48
CA GLU A 401 7.25 -0.44 15.56
C GLU A 401 7.25 -1.54 14.48
N THR A 402 8.44 -1.94 14.03
CA THR A 402 8.62 -3.09 13.14
C THR A 402 9.92 -3.81 13.49
N ILE A 403 10.26 -4.88 12.78
CA ILE A 403 11.51 -5.63 12.95
C ILE A 403 12.44 -5.48 11.74
N GLY A 404 13.75 -5.50 11.96
CA GLY A 404 14.78 -5.45 10.91
C GLY A 404 15.23 -6.83 10.41
N ASN A 405 15.10 -7.86 11.24
CA ASN A 405 15.58 -9.22 10.98
C ASN A 405 14.49 -10.27 11.20
N ALA A 406 14.61 -11.44 10.56
CA ALA A 406 13.71 -12.55 10.81
C ALA A 406 14.04 -13.27 12.12
N VAL A 407 13.04 -13.59 12.92
CA VAL A 407 13.18 -14.21 14.25
C VAL A 407 12.11 -15.29 14.47
N GLU A 408 12.45 -16.33 15.23
CA GLU A 408 11.47 -17.31 15.72
C GLU A 408 11.08 -16.92 17.16
N GLY A 409 9.83 -16.47 17.32
CA GLY A 409 9.23 -16.20 18.62
C GLY A 409 8.54 -17.43 19.16
N VAL A 410 8.77 -17.74 20.44
CA VAL A 410 8.25 -18.96 21.06
C VAL A 410 7.50 -18.64 22.35
N GLY A 411 6.31 -19.22 22.49
CA GLY A 411 5.45 -19.03 23.66
C GLY A 411 4.96 -20.36 24.21
N HIS A 412 5.17 -20.55 25.51
CA HIS A 412 4.68 -21.71 26.26
C HIS A 412 3.77 -21.28 27.39
N PHE A 413 2.61 -21.93 27.51
CA PHE A 413 1.64 -21.68 28.56
C PHE A 413 1.13 -22.99 29.18
N GLU A 414 1.61 -23.28 30.39
CA GLU A 414 1.28 -24.51 31.12
C GLU A 414 1.01 -24.25 32.62
N PRO A 415 -0.13 -23.62 32.98
CA PRO A 415 -0.62 -23.69 34.36
C PRO A 415 -1.18 -25.08 34.69
N LEU A 416 -1.42 -25.38 35.98
CA LEU A 416 -1.93 -26.67 36.46
C LEU A 416 -3.09 -27.22 35.59
N ARG A 417 -2.83 -28.30 34.83
CA ARG A 417 -3.78 -28.99 33.90
C ARG A 417 -4.15 -28.24 32.62
N HIS A 418 -3.31 -27.30 32.19
CA HIS A 418 -3.38 -26.58 30.92
C HIS A 418 -2.09 -26.79 30.14
N TYR A 419 -2.13 -26.75 28.80
CA TYR A 419 -0.93 -26.86 27.97
C TYR A 419 -1.17 -26.23 26.59
N ALA A 420 -0.32 -25.28 26.20
CA ALA A 420 -0.23 -24.80 24.83
C ALA A 420 1.18 -24.31 24.52
N GLU A 421 1.65 -24.63 23.32
CA GLU A 421 2.97 -24.25 22.82
C GLU A 421 2.82 -23.75 21.37
N VAL A 422 3.39 -22.59 21.07
CA VAL A 422 3.25 -21.92 19.78
C VAL A 422 4.59 -21.36 19.34
N HIS A 423 4.99 -21.65 18.09
CA HIS A 423 6.18 -21.12 17.44
C HIS A 423 5.77 -20.27 16.24
N LEU A 424 6.19 -19.01 16.26
CA LEU A 424 5.89 -18.04 15.22
C LEU A 424 7.19 -17.57 14.57
N LEU A 425 7.26 -17.70 13.24
CA LEU A 425 8.31 -17.06 12.46
C LEU A 425 7.85 -15.64 12.12
N MET A 426 8.58 -14.64 12.61
CA MET A 426 8.32 -13.23 12.35
C MET A 426 9.36 -12.71 11.37
N GLU A 427 8.91 -12.16 10.26
CA GLU A 427 9.74 -11.64 9.17
C GLU A 427 9.37 -10.17 8.89
N PRO A 428 10.34 -9.32 8.53
CA PRO A 428 10.05 -7.96 8.07
C PRO A 428 9.17 -7.99 6.81
N GLY A 429 8.12 -7.16 6.80
CA GLY A 429 7.24 -6.96 5.66
C GLY A 429 7.63 -5.74 4.82
N GLU A 430 6.92 -5.54 3.71
CA GLU A 430 7.03 -4.30 2.94
C GLU A 430 6.43 -3.12 3.74
N ARG A 431 6.97 -1.92 3.56
CA ARG A 431 6.47 -0.70 4.22
C ARG A 431 5.01 -0.44 3.86
N GLY A 432 4.20 -0.16 4.88
CA GLY A 432 2.75 0.06 4.72
C GLY A 432 1.95 -1.21 4.40
N SER A 433 2.57 -2.39 4.45
CA SER A 433 1.87 -3.66 4.21
C SER A 433 1.07 -4.17 5.42
N GLY A 434 1.26 -3.54 6.59
CA GLY A 434 0.57 -3.92 7.82
C GLY A 434 1.03 -5.28 8.36
N LEU A 435 0.22 -5.88 9.23
CA LEU A 435 0.48 -7.24 9.72
C LEU A 435 -0.14 -8.27 8.79
N LYS A 436 0.68 -9.23 8.35
CA LYS A 436 0.23 -10.37 7.55
C LYS A 436 0.42 -11.66 8.34
N PHE A 437 -0.65 -12.44 8.46
CA PHE A 437 -0.63 -13.72 9.16
C PHE A 437 -0.67 -14.88 8.17
N ASP A 438 0.17 -15.88 8.38
CA ASP A 438 0.28 -17.05 7.49
C ASP A 438 0.49 -18.34 8.30
N VAL A 439 0.29 -19.50 7.66
CA VAL A 439 0.47 -20.82 8.31
C VAL A 439 1.31 -21.72 7.42
N ARG A 440 2.40 -22.24 7.99
CA ARG A 440 3.26 -23.26 7.38
C ARG A 440 3.38 -24.54 8.23
N CYS A 441 2.49 -24.71 9.21
CA CYS A 441 2.45 -25.87 10.08
C CYS A 441 1.69 -27.04 9.45
N SER A 442 2.24 -28.27 9.51
CA SER A 442 1.54 -29.47 9.06
C SER A 442 0.31 -29.78 9.91
N GLU A 443 -0.76 -30.29 9.29
CA GLU A 443 -1.96 -30.75 9.99
C GLU A 443 -1.67 -31.93 10.95
N ASP A 444 -0.56 -32.66 10.72
CA ASP A 444 -0.10 -33.76 11.57
C ASP A 444 0.46 -33.27 12.92
N VAL A 445 1.03 -32.06 12.94
CA VAL A 445 1.62 -31.45 14.14
C VAL A 445 0.55 -30.73 14.95
N LEU A 446 -0.29 -29.95 14.26
CA LEU A 446 -1.35 -29.19 14.89
C LEU A 446 -2.60 -29.22 14.00
N SER A 447 -3.73 -29.66 14.56
CA SER A 447 -4.98 -29.76 13.81
C SER A 447 -5.42 -28.40 13.23
N LYS A 448 -6.07 -28.43 12.07
CA LYS A 448 -6.57 -27.22 11.37
C LYS A 448 -7.47 -26.32 12.22
N SER A 449 -8.20 -26.90 13.17
CA SER A 449 -9.03 -26.13 14.12
C SER A 449 -8.19 -25.25 15.04
N TRP A 450 -7.06 -25.76 15.54
CA TRP A 450 -6.16 -25.03 16.42
C TRP A 450 -5.33 -24.00 15.66
N GLN A 451 -4.89 -24.34 14.44
CA GLN A 451 -4.23 -23.36 13.56
C GLN A 451 -5.11 -22.13 13.31
N ARG A 452 -6.39 -22.34 12.99
CA ARG A 452 -7.36 -21.24 12.81
C ARG A 452 -7.60 -20.45 14.10
N LEU A 453 -7.60 -21.11 15.25
CA LEU A 453 -7.75 -20.44 16.53
C LEU A 453 -6.57 -19.51 16.84
N ILE A 454 -5.34 -19.98 16.61
CA ILE A 454 -4.12 -19.18 16.79
C ILE A 454 -4.15 -17.95 15.86
N LEU A 455 -4.50 -18.13 14.59
CA LEU A 455 -4.65 -17.00 13.66
C LEU A 455 -5.70 -16.00 14.14
N SER A 456 -6.86 -16.48 14.60
CA SER A 456 -7.89 -15.60 15.16
C SER A 456 -7.39 -14.80 16.36
N HIS A 457 -6.57 -15.40 17.22
CA HIS A 457 -5.95 -14.68 18.36
C HIS A 457 -4.87 -13.69 17.92
N LEU A 458 -4.14 -13.98 16.84
CA LEU A 458 -3.21 -13.02 16.26
C LEU A 458 -3.94 -11.79 15.70
N GLU A 459 -5.12 -11.97 15.10
CA GLU A 459 -5.93 -10.89 14.51
C GLU A 459 -6.77 -10.10 15.52
N GLU A 460 -7.16 -10.69 16.66
CA GLU A 460 -8.09 -10.04 17.59
C GLU A 460 -7.47 -8.92 18.43
N LYS A 461 -6.15 -8.97 18.67
CA LYS A 461 -5.43 -8.05 19.57
C LYS A 461 -4.44 -7.22 18.78
N VAL A 462 -4.41 -5.92 19.07
CA VAL A 462 -3.32 -5.04 18.60
C VAL A 462 -2.08 -5.33 19.43
N HIS A 463 -1.04 -5.84 18.79
CA HIS A 463 0.21 -6.22 19.44
C HIS A 463 1.10 -4.99 19.67
N LYS A 464 1.71 -4.93 20.86
CA LYS A 464 2.53 -3.82 21.31
C LYS A 464 4.01 -4.14 21.12
N GLY A 465 4.75 -3.17 20.61
CA GLY A 465 6.20 -3.20 20.45
C GLY A 465 6.93 -3.07 21.78
N VAL A 466 8.23 -3.32 21.76
CA VAL A 466 9.08 -3.42 22.95
C VAL A 466 9.84 -2.11 23.24
N LEU A 467 9.98 -1.21 22.27
CA LEU A 467 10.75 0.02 22.44
C LEU A 467 9.95 1.11 23.15
N THR A 468 8.73 1.36 22.66
CA THR A 468 7.89 2.48 23.10
C THR A 468 6.48 2.05 23.50
N GLY A 469 6.18 0.75 23.38
CA GLY A 469 4.82 0.25 23.52
C GLY A 469 3.91 0.69 22.36
N SER A 470 4.49 1.09 21.23
CA SER A 470 3.75 1.47 20.03
C SER A 470 3.20 0.24 19.30
N ASP A 471 2.18 0.42 18.46
CA ASP A 471 1.60 -0.70 17.72
C ASP A 471 2.58 -1.22 16.67
N ILE A 472 2.70 -2.56 16.55
CA ILE A 472 3.57 -3.16 15.54
C ILE A 472 2.92 -3.14 14.15
N THR A 473 3.72 -2.97 13.10
CA THR A 473 3.28 -2.93 11.70
C THR A 473 4.34 -3.50 10.76
N ASP A 474 3.95 -3.76 9.52
CA ASP A 474 4.83 -4.16 8.42
C ASP A 474 5.63 -5.42 8.74
N MET A 475 4.93 -6.45 9.22
CA MET A 475 5.52 -7.73 9.62
C MET A 475 4.70 -8.89 9.09
N LYS A 476 5.37 -9.95 8.68
CA LYS A 476 4.76 -11.24 8.38
C LYS A 476 4.97 -12.17 9.56
N ILE A 477 3.89 -12.62 10.19
CA ILE A 477 3.90 -13.56 11.31
C ILE A 477 3.32 -14.89 10.83
N THR A 478 4.19 -15.90 10.75
CA THR A 478 3.84 -17.22 10.21
C THR A 478 3.86 -18.27 11.31
N LEU A 479 2.75 -19.00 11.49
CA LEU A 479 2.72 -20.17 12.37
C LEU A 479 3.51 -21.31 11.74
N VAL A 480 4.67 -21.65 12.32
CA VAL A 480 5.56 -22.70 11.82
C VAL A 480 5.39 -24.01 12.57
N SER A 481 5.15 -23.96 13.88
CA SER A 481 4.99 -25.14 14.71
C SER A 481 4.16 -24.83 15.96
N GLY A 482 3.69 -25.86 16.64
CA GLY A 482 2.97 -25.74 17.90
C GLY A 482 2.55 -27.09 18.43
N ARG A 483 2.15 -27.16 19.70
CA ARG A 483 1.77 -28.41 20.35
C ARG A 483 0.55 -28.23 21.23
N ALA A 484 -0.38 -29.18 21.11
CA ALA A 484 -1.57 -29.29 21.95
C ALA A 484 -1.55 -30.60 22.74
N HIS A 485 -2.15 -30.61 23.92
CA HIS A 485 -2.43 -31.79 24.71
C HIS A 485 -3.93 -32.14 24.67
N ASN A 486 -4.25 -33.36 24.22
CA ASN A 486 -5.63 -33.81 23.95
C ASN A 486 -6.65 -33.67 25.10
N LYS A 487 -6.20 -33.61 26.35
CA LYS A 487 -7.08 -33.50 27.55
C LYS A 487 -6.95 -32.20 28.32
N HIS A 488 -5.91 -31.42 28.05
CA HIS A 488 -5.49 -30.31 28.91
C HIS A 488 -5.46 -28.99 28.18
N THR A 489 -5.42 -28.98 26.85
CA THR A 489 -5.50 -27.73 26.08
C THR A 489 -6.94 -27.24 25.97
N GLN A 490 -7.15 -25.99 26.38
CA GLN A 490 -8.37 -25.22 26.15
C GLN A 490 -8.08 -24.07 25.18
N GLY A 491 -9.13 -23.50 24.60
CA GLY A 491 -8.97 -22.40 23.62
C GLY A 491 -8.24 -21.18 24.20
N GLY A 492 -8.46 -20.87 25.48
CA GLY A 492 -7.77 -19.77 26.17
C GLY A 492 -6.26 -19.98 26.35
N ASP A 493 -5.77 -21.23 26.34
CA ASP A 493 -4.35 -21.51 26.55
C ASP A 493 -3.53 -21.12 25.31
N PHE A 494 -4.07 -21.37 24.11
CA PHE A 494 -3.45 -20.95 22.86
C PHE A 494 -3.39 -19.43 22.75
N ARG A 495 -4.41 -18.71 23.23
CA ARG A 495 -4.40 -17.25 23.28
C ARG A 495 -3.19 -16.72 24.06
N GLU A 496 -3.00 -17.25 25.27
CA GLU A 496 -1.90 -16.87 26.16
C GLU A 496 -0.53 -17.25 25.58
N ALA A 497 -0.40 -18.44 25.00
CA ALA A 497 0.84 -18.89 24.36
C ALA A 497 1.18 -18.05 23.10
N THR A 498 0.20 -17.74 22.26
CA THR A 498 0.37 -16.93 21.05
C THR A 498 0.86 -15.52 21.37
N TYR A 499 0.27 -14.84 22.37
CA TYR A 499 0.71 -13.49 22.75
C TYR A 499 2.14 -13.47 23.28
N ARG A 500 2.51 -14.48 24.07
CA ARG A 500 3.88 -14.63 24.57
C ARG A 500 4.85 -14.93 23.44
N ALA A 501 4.46 -15.75 22.46
CA ALA A 501 5.31 -16.05 21.30
C ALA A 501 5.65 -14.79 20.49
N VAL A 502 4.66 -13.94 20.23
CA VAL A 502 4.87 -12.64 19.56
C VAL A 502 5.79 -11.77 20.41
N ARG A 503 5.49 -11.63 21.70
CA ARG A 503 6.25 -10.75 22.60
C ARG A 503 7.71 -11.21 22.77
N GLN A 504 7.93 -12.50 22.97
CA GLN A 504 9.26 -13.09 23.14
C GLN A 504 10.11 -12.89 21.88
N GLY A 505 9.55 -13.12 20.69
CA GLY A 505 10.33 -12.89 19.48
C GLY A 505 10.57 -11.41 19.19
N LEU A 506 9.68 -10.49 19.60
CA LEU A 506 9.96 -9.04 19.52
C LEU A 506 11.13 -8.62 20.43
N MET A 507 11.27 -9.24 21.61
CA MET A 507 12.42 -9.01 22.52
C MET A 507 13.75 -9.50 21.92
N GLU A 508 13.71 -10.53 21.09
CA GLU A 508 14.90 -11.05 20.38
C GLU A 508 15.18 -10.34 19.04
N ALA A 509 14.17 -9.70 18.45
CA ALA A 509 14.30 -9.00 17.18
C ALA A 509 15.04 -7.67 17.32
N GLU A 510 15.68 -7.26 16.23
CA GLU A 510 16.10 -5.89 16.02
C GLU A 510 14.86 -5.03 15.76
N SER A 511 14.27 -4.49 16.83
CA SER A 511 13.09 -3.63 16.75
C SER A 511 13.47 -2.24 16.24
N ILE A 512 12.65 -1.71 15.33
CA ILE A 512 12.84 -0.40 14.68
C ILE A 512 11.61 0.47 14.97
N LEU A 513 11.85 1.65 15.54
CA LEU A 513 10.82 2.65 15.73
C LEU A 513 10.53 3.39 14.43
N LEU A 514 9.25 3.54 14.12
CA LEU A 514 8.74 4.23 12.96
C LEU A 514 7.95 5.46 13.37
N GLU A 515 8.12 6.52 12.61
CA GLU A 515 7.34 7.74 12.74
C GLU A 515 6.63 8.07 11.42
N PRO A 516 5.50 8.79 11.48
CA PRO A 516 4.80 9.20 10.28
C PRO A 516 5.57 10.31 9.54
N TYR A 517 5.58 10.21 8.21
CA TYR A 517 6.18 11.19 7.31
C TYR A 517 5.10 11.86 6.46
N TYR A 518 5.19 13.18 6.31
CA TYR A 518 4.45 13.92 5.32
C TYR A 518 5.18 13.87 3.97
N TYR A 519 4.44 13.65 2.90
CA TYR A 519 4.77 14.21 1.60
C TYR A 519 4.31 15.66 1.59
N PHE A 520 5.20 16.60 1.31
CA PHE A 520 4.86 18.02 1.28
C PHE A 520 5.12 18.65 -0.07
N GLN A 521 4.34 19.69 -0.35
CA GLN A 521 4.53 20.63 -1.45
C GLN A 521 4.55 22.03 -0.86
N LEU A 522 5.67 22.71 -1.01
CA LEU A 522 5.93 24.04 -0.49
C LEU A 522 6.07 25.02 -1.66
N GLN A 523 5.13 25.94 -1.77
CA GLN A 523 5.18 27.05 -2.72
C GLN A 523 5.77 28.26 -2.02
N VAL A 524 6.89 28.77 -2.53
CA VAL A 524 7.56 29.96 -1.99
C VAL A 524 8.07 30.84 -3.13
N PRO A 525 8.19 32.16 -2.93
CA PRO A 525 8.86 33.02 -3.91
C PRO A 525 10.27 32.49 -4.21
N GLU A 526 10.71 32.56 -5.46
CA GLU A 526 12.00 32.02 -5.93
C GLU A 526 13.17 32.48 -5.06
N LYS A 527 13.14 33.73 -4.60
CA LYS A 527 14.17 34.34 -3.74
C LYS A 527 14.29 33.69 -2.35
N MET A 528 13.25 32.98 -1.89
CA MET A 528 13.16 32.38 -0.55
C MET A 528 13.37 30.86 -0.57
N VAL A 529 13.58 30.25 -1.74
CA VAL A 529 13.79 28.79 -1.88
C VAL A 529 14.97 28.30 -1.06
N GLY A 530 16.11 29.00 -1.09
CA GLY A 530 17.30 28.58 -0.33
C GLY A 530 17.05 28.49 1.18
N ARG A 531 16.27 29.43 1.74
CA ARG A 531 15.84 29.37 3.14
C ARG A 531 14.93 28.17 3.38
N ALA A 532 13.92 28.01 2.54
CA ALA A 532 12.96 26.91 2.63
C ALA A 532 13.66 25.54 2.64
N MET A 533 14.64 25.33 1.75
CA MET A 533 15.42 24.08 1.70
C MET A 533 16.28 23.88 2.96
N THR A 534 16.86 24.96 3.49
CA THR A 534 17.65 24.89 4.74
C THR A 534 16.77 24.51 5.93
N ASP A 535 15.56 25.06 6.01
CA ASP A 535 14.62 24.75 7.09
C ASP A 535 14.13 23.29 6.98
N ILE A 536 13.87 22.80 5.75
CA ILE A 536 13.52 21.39 5.50
C ILE A 536 14.65 20.43 5.91
N ASP A 537 15.89 20.75 5.55
CA ASP A 537 17.06 19.94 5.91
C ASP A 537 17.23 19.85 7.45
N LYS A 538 17.05 20.97 8.15
CA LYS A 538 17.02 21.01 9.62
C LYS A 538 15.87 20.20 10.24
N MET A 539 14.77 20.07 9.53
CA MET A 539 13.62 19.26 9.94
C MET A 539 13.77 17.78 9.55
N HIS A 540 14.96 17.37 9.09
CA HIS A 540 15.27 16.01 8.62
C HIS A 540 14.41 15.57 7.42
N GLY A 541 13.99 16.53 6.59
CA GLY A 541 13.25 16.29 5.36
C GLY A 541 14.15 16.22 4.12
N ILE A 542 13.68 15.50 3.10
CA ILE A 542 14.29 15.44 1.78
C ILE A 542 13.44 16.29 0.85
N CYS A 543 14.05 17.16 0.03
CA CYS A 543 13.30 17.98 -0.92
C CYS A 543 13.99 18.19 -2.25
N GLN A 544 13.18 18.51 -3.25
CA GLN A 544 13.59 18.87 -4.60
C GLN A 544 12.71 19.98 -5.14
N ILE A 545 13.25 20.78 -6.06
CA ILE A 545 12.48 21.80 -6.78
C ILE A 545 11.74 21.08 -7.90
N SER A 546 10.41 21.09 -7.88
CA SER A 546 9.58 20.47 -8.90
C SER A 546 9.53 21.32 -10.17
N HIS A 547 9.16 22.60 -10.03
CA HIS A 547 9.10 23.57 -11.10
C HIS A 547 9.11 24.99 -10.53
N ILE A 548 9.44 25.96 -11.37
CA ILE A 548 9.40 27.39 -11.06
C ILE A 548 8.50 28.04 -12.09
N ASP A 549 7.37 28.58 -11.63
CA ASP A 549 6.37 29.25 -12.47
C ASP A 549 6.11 30.65 -11.92
N ASP A 550 6.16 31.65 -12.81
CA ASP A 550 5.81 33.06 -12.53
C ASP A 550 6.45 33.65 -11.26
N GLY A 551 7.73 33.32 -11.00
CA GLY A 551 8.49 33.80 -9.84
C GLY A 551 8.17 33.09 -8.51
N MET A 552 7.32 32.06 -8.54
CA MET A 552 7.05 31.15 -7.43
C MET A 552 7.66 29.78 -7.73
N ALA A 553 8.41 29.26 -6.77
CA ALA A 553 9.00 27.94 -6.85
C ALA A 553 8.17 26.95 -6.05
N VAL A 554 7.92 25.78 -6.65
CA VAL A 554 7.25 24.65 -6.02
C VAL A 554 8.30 23.64 -5.60
N VAL A 555 8.51 23.49 -4.30
CA VAL A 555 9.43 22.52 -3.69
C VAL A 555 8.60 21.34 -3.20
N THR A 556 8.92 20.13 -3.63
CA THR A 556 8.26 18.91 -3.15
C THR A 556 9.25 18.04 -2.38
N GLY A 557 8.76 17.28 -1.41
CA GLY A 557 9.63 16.52 -0.54
C GLY A 557 8.91 15.66 0.48
N THR A 558 9.68 15.03 1.35
CA THR A 558 9.18 14.25 2.48
C THR A 558 9.82 14.73 3.76
N ALA A 559 9.09 14.76 4.87
CA ALA A 559 9.63 15.15 6.17
C ALA A 559 8.84 14.51 7.32
N PRO A 560 9.48 14.27 8.49
CA PRO A 560 8.78 13.82 9.68
C PRO A 560 7.63 14.75 10.07
N VAL A 561 6.49 14.15 10.45
CA VAL A 561 5.34 14.92 10.98
C VAL A 561 5.73 15.70 12.24
N ALA A 562 6.64 15.14 13.04
CA ALA A 562 7.16 15.73 14.29
C ALA A 562 7.65 17.17 14.11
N THR A 563 8.49 17.36 13.10
CA THR A 563 9.25 18.58 12.88
C THR A 563 8.45 19.63 12.10
N MET A 564 7.46 19.21 11.30
CA MET A 564 6.68 20.10 10.45
C MET A 564 5.43 20.75 11.07
N ARG A 565 5.04 20.39 12.31
CA ARG A 565 3.76 20.82 12.94
C ARG A 565 3.43 22.31 12.86
N ASN A 566 4.44 23.18 12.97
CA ASN A 566 4.24 24.65 12.96
C ASN A 566 4.89 25.35 11.76
N TYR A 567 5.44 24.59 10.81
CA TYR A 567 6.26 25.18 9.76
C TYR A 567 5.48 26.12 8.84
N GLN A 568 4.19 25.87 8.61
CA GLN A 568 3.32 26.79 7.83
C GLN A 568 3.27 28.21 8.41
N LYS A 569 3.29 28.36 9.75
CA LYS A 569 3.31 29.69 10.40
C LYS A 569 4.62 30.42 10.10
N GLU A 570 5.75 29.71 10.13
CA GLU A 570 7.06 30.26 9.81
C GLU A 570 7.19 30.64 8.33
N VAL A 571 6.71 29.76 7.43
CA VAL A 571 6.62 30.00 5.98
C VAL A 571 5.88 31.31 5.72
N MET A 572 4.71 31.51 6.32
CA MET A 572 3.96 32.76 6.15
C MET A 572 4.75 33.98 6.62
N ILE A 573 5.48 33.88 7.74
CA ILE A 573 6.27 35.01 8.27
C ILE A 573 7.40 35.39 7.32
N TYR A 574 8.22 34.43 6.87
CA TYR A 574 9.39 34.77 6.05
C TYR A 574 9.05 35.05 4.58
N THR A 575 7.93 34.53 4.08
CA THR A 575 7.42 34.84 2.73
C THR A 575 6.51 36.06 2.68
N LYS A 576 6.30 36.76 3.81
CA LYS A 576 5.36 37.89 3.92
C LYS A 576 3.94 37.51 3.47
N GLY A 577 3.52 36.28 3.77
CA GLY A 577 2.19 35.74 3.47
C GLY A 577 2.03 35.16 2.05
N GLN A 578 3.10 35.12 1.24
CA GLN A 578 3.02 34.59 -0.14
C GLN A 578 3.25 33.07 -0.22
N GLY A 579 3.86 32.47 0.81
CA GLY A 579 4.21 31.06 0.84
C GLY A 579 3.07 30.17 1.32
N ARG A 580 2.98 28.96 0.75
CA ARG A 580 1.97 27.95 1.10
C ARG A 580 2.65 26.58 1.24
N LEU A 581 2.53 25.97 2.41
CA LEU A 581 2.90 24.58 2.68
C LEU A 581 1.65 23.71 2.58
N PHE A 582 1.79 22.61 1.85
CA PHE A 582 0.80 21.56 1.76
C PHE A 582 1.44 20.27 2.22
N CYS A 583 0.75 19.50 3.06
CA CYS A 583 1.21 18.22 3.55
C CYS A 583 0.14 17.16 3.32
N SER A 584 0.54 15.98 2.85
CA SER A 584 -0.27 14.77 2.81
C SER A 584 0.50 13.66 3.52
N LEU A 585 -0.21 12.74 4.17
CA LEU A 585 0.45 11.59 4.78
C LEU A 585 1.04 10.68 3.70
N MET A 586 2.34 10.38 3.79
CA MET A 586 2.99 9.41 2.92
C MET A 586 2.91 7.99 3.50
N GLY A 587 3.11 7.87 4.81
CA GLY A 587 3.22 6.59 5.50
C GLY A 587 4.15 6.71 6.70
N TYR A 588 4.70 5.57 7.13
CA TYR A 588 5.63 5.47 8.24
C TYR A 588 7.02 5.10 7.75
N GLU A 589 8.04 5.80 8.24
CA GLU A 589 9.45 5.58 7.93
C GLU A 589 10.26 5.48 9.24
N PRO A 590 11.51 4.98 9.21
CA PRO A 590 12.37 4.93 10.39
C PRO A 590 12.46 6.28 11.10
N CYS A 591 12.28 6.26 12.41
CA CYS A 591 12.28 7.47 13.22
C CYS A 591 13.66 8.15 13.21
N HIS A 592 13.68 9.45 12.87
CA HIS A 592 14.89 10.25 12.75
C HIS A 592 15.67 10.38 14.07
N ASN A 593 14.98 10.38 15.22
CA ASN A 593 15.57 10.54 16.55
C ASN A 593 15.13 9.43 17.53
N THR A 594 15.30 8.17 17.13
CA THR A 594 14.82 6.98 17.86
C THR A 594 15.20 6.96 19.35
N GLU A 595 16.46 7.21 19.70
CA GLU A 595 16.93 7.17 21.10
C GLU A 595 16.24 8.22 21.99
N GLU A 596 16.10 9.46 21.50
CA GLU A 596 15.45 10.55 22.25
C GLU A 596 13.96 10.24 22.52
N VAL A 597 13.28 9.64 21.54
CA VAL A 597 11.86 9.27 21.68
C VAL A 597 11.69 8.13 22.67
N ILE A 598 12.57 7.12 22.64
CA ILE A 598 12.56 6.01 23.59
C ILE A 598 12.76 6.52 25.02
N ASP A 599 13.76 7.39 25.23
CA ASP A 599 14.04 7.97 26.55
C ASP A 599 12.89 8.87 27.04
N MET A 600 12.24 9.62 26.14
CA MET A 600 11.11 10.48 26.47
C MET A 600 9.87 9.68 26.88
N ILE A 601 9.59 8.57 26.19
CA ILE A 601 8.43 7.71 26.49
C ILE A 601 8.70 6.85 27.74
N GLY A 602 9.92 6.34 27.89
CA GLY A 602 10.35 5.59 29.08
C GLY A 602 9.57 4.29 29.28
N TYR A 603 9.14 3.63 28.20
CA TYR A 603 8.39 2.38 28.27
C TYR A 603 9.29 1.21 28.68
N ASP A 604 8.86 0.45 29.69
CA ASP A 604 9.54 -0.76 30.15
C ASP A 604 8.76 -2.01 29.71
N ALA A 605 9.32 -2.70 28.72
CA ALA A 605 8.72 -3.90 28.14
C ALA A 605 8.65 -5.10 29.11
N GLU A 606 9.57 -5.19 30.09
CA GLU A 606 9.61 -6.29 31.06
C GLU A 606 8.63 -6.07 32.23
N ALA A 607 8.30 -4.82 32.53
CA ALA A 607 7.32 -4.46 33.55
C ALA A 607 5.86 -4.50 33.06
N ASP A 608 5.61 -4.65 31.75
CA ASP A 608 4.26 -4.67 31.17
C ASP A 608 3.50 -5.97 31.49
N VAL A 609 2.67 -5.92 32.53
CA VAL A 609 1.83 -7.03 33.00
C VAL A 609 0.77 -7.45 31.96
N ASN A 610 0.33 -6.53 31.08
CA ASN A 610 -0.69 -6.80 30.08
C ASN A 610 -0.11 -7.47 28.81
N ASN A 611 1.22 -7.41 28.64
CA ASN A 611 1.96 -8.01 27.52
C ASN A 611 3.24 -8.71 28.01
N PRO A 612 3.12 -9.79 28.81
CA PRO A 612 4.28 -10.47 29.37
C PRO A 612 5.10 -11.18 28.30
N ALA A 613 6.43 -11.05 28.36
CA ALA A 613 7.38 -11.76 27.51
C ALA A 613 7.74 -13.17 28.06
N ASP A 614 7.60 -13.36 29.37
CA ASP A 614 7.99 -14.59 30.07
C ASP A 614 6.97 -15.73 29.84
N SER A 615 7.48 -16.95 29.66
CA SER A 615 6.66 -18.16 29.47
C SER A 615 6.37 -18.88 30.78
N VAL A 616 5.25 -19.59 30.86
CA VAL A 616 4.79 -20.27 32.08
C VAL A 616 4.95 -21.77 31.92
N PHE A 617 5.79 -22.38 32.76
CA PHE A 617 6.05 -23.81 32.78
C PHE A 617 5.56 -24.45 34.09
N CYS A 618 5.32 -25.75 34.07
CA CYS A 618 4.95 -26.51 35.25
C CYS A 618 6.03 -27.54 35.61
N ALA A 619 6.56 -27.49 36.83
CA ALA A 619 7.39 -28.55 37.40
C ALA A 619 6.80 -29.00 38.74
N ASN A 620 6.68 -30.32 38.93
CA ASN A 620 6.19 -30.93 40.17
C ASN A 620 4.83 -30.40 40.69
N GLY A 621 3.94 -29.94 39.79
CA GLY A 621 2.61 -29.44 40.16
C GLY A 621 2.58 -27.97 40.62
N THR A 622 3.67 -27.23 40.46
CA THR A 622 3.76 -25.78 40.69
C THR A 622 4.18 -25.07 39.41
N SER A 623 3.44 -24.02 39.03
CA SER A 623 3.77 -23.17 37.90
C SER A 623 4.91 -22.21 38.25
N PHE A 624 5.91 -22.07 37.38
CA PHE A 624 6.99 -21.11 37.49
C PHE A 624 7.17 -20.35 36.16
N PHE A 625 7.73 -19.15 36.25
CA PHE A 625 8.01 -18.30 35.09
C PHE A 625 9.43 -18.56 34.60
N VAL A 626 9.59 -18.74 33.29
CA VAL A 626 10.88 -18.78 32.60
C VAL A 626 11.07 -17.46 31.88
N LYS A 627 12.24 -16.85 32.10
CA LYS A 627 12.57 -15.55 31.50
C LYS A 627 12.69 -15.68 29.99
N TRP A 628 12.22 -14.66 29.26
CA TRP A 628 12.12 -14.65 27.80
C TRP A 628 13.39 -15.12 27.05
N TYR A 629 14.58 -14.83 27.59
CA TYR A 629 15.88 -15.20 27.01
C TYR A 629 16.30 -16.67 27.29
N GLU A 630 15.64 -17.36 28.23
CA GLU A 630 15.86 -18.79 28.57
C GLU A 630 14.78 -19.70 27.95
N VAL A 631 13.68 -19.14 27.43
CA VAL A 631 12.50 -19.91 26.99
C VAL A 631 12.87 -20.99 25.98
N LYS A 632 13.70 -20.66 24.97
CA LYS A 632 14.09 -21.59 23.89
C LYS A 632 14.81 -22.85 24.38
N GLU A 633 15.51 -22.79 25.52
CA GLU A 633 16.21 -23.93 26.10
C GLU A 633 15.26 -24.92 26.80
N HIS A 634 14.05 -24.47 27.16
CA HIS A 634 13.06 -25.23 27.91
C HIS A 634 11.90 -25.76 27.05
N MET A 635 11.87 -25.44 25.76
CA MET A 635 10.79 -25.83 24.85
C MET A 635 10.79 -27.33 24.55
N HIS A 636 9.60 -27.88 24.30
CA HIS A 636 9.42 -29.29 24.00
C HIS A 636 9.43 -29.59 22.50
N VAL A 637 9.30 -28.55 21.66
CA VAL A 637 9.42 -28.60 20.21
C VAL A 637 10.77 -28.01 19.79
N GLU A 638 11.48 -28.70 18.90
CA GLU A 638 12.76 -28.22 18.36
C GLU A 638 12.56 -26.91 17.55
N SER A 639 13.51 -25.98 17.69
CA SER A 639 13.52 -24.73 16.92
C SER A 639 13.47 -25.00 15.42
N TYR A 640 12.64 -24.24 14.71
CA TYR A 640 12.48 -24.33 13.25
C TYR A 640 13.83 -24.24 12.50
N PHE A 641 14.77 -23.45 13.02
CA PHE A 641 16.11 -23.31 12.43
C PHE A 641 17.00 -24.55 12.63
N ASN A 642 16.80 -25.31 13.71
CA ASN A 642 17.56 -26.55 13.98
C ASN A 642 17.04 -27.74 13.17
N THR A 643 15.71 -27.85 12.97
CA THR A 643 15.11 -28.93 12.18
C THR A 643 15.53 -28.86 10.70
N ARG A 644 15.80 -27.67 10.15
CA ARG A 644 16.37 -27.54 8.79
C ARG A 644 17.80 -28.06 8.70
N ASN A 645 18.64 -27.84 9.71
CA ASN A 645 20.03 -28.30 9.70
C ASN A 645 20.14 -29.83 9.81
N SER A 646 19.28 -30.48 10.61
CA SER A 646 19.27 -31.95 10.75
C SER A 646 18.80 -32.67 9.47
N ILE A 647 17.83 -32.09 8.76
CA ILE A 647 17.37 -32.61 7.45
C ILE A 647 18.49 -32.49 6.40
N PHE A 648 19.30 -31.43 6.46
CA PHE A 648 20.47 -31.26 5.57
C PHE A 648 21.58 -32.28 5.86
N ASP A 649 21.80 -32.66 7.13
CA ASP A 649 22.78 -33.69 7.51
C ASP A 649 22.32 -35.12 7.12
N GLU A 650 21.03 -35.45 7.23
CA GLU A 650 20.49 -36.75 6.76
C GLU A 650 20.49 -36.86 5.21
N ILE A 651 20.29 -35.75 4.49
CA ILE A 651 20.40 -35.70 3.02
C ILE A 651 21.87 -35.82 2.58
N ALA A 652 22.82 -35.38 3.41
CA ALA A 652 24.26 -35.52 3.15
C ALA A 652 24.75 -36.97 3.32
N GLU A 653 24.24 -37.71 4.33
CA GLU A 653 24.62 -39.12 4.55
C GLU A 653 24.02 -40.07 3.51
N SER A 654 22.85 -39.76 2.95
CA SER A 654 22.17 -40.61 1.95
C SER A 654 22.69 -40.46 0.50
N LYS A 655 23.54 -39.46 0.22
CA LYS A 655 24.11 -39.21 -1.12
C LYS A 655 25.47 -39.87 -1.39
N LEU A 656 26.05 -40.58 -0.42
CA LEU A 656 27.33 -41.27 -0.58
C LEU A 656 27.16 -42.78 -0.85
N THR A 657 26.46 -43.13 -1.92
CA THR A 657 26.57 -44.49 -2.49
C THR A 657 26.33 -44.46 -4.00
N TYR A 658 27.34 -44.05 -4.77
CA TYR A 658 27.59 -44.59 -6.10
C TYR A 658 29.09 -44.59 -6.36
N GLN A 659 29.61 -45.75 -6.79
CA GLN A 659 31.01 -46.04 -7.01
C GLN A 659 31.50 -45.40 -8.31
N GLU A 660 32.64 -44.70 -8.25
CA GLU A 660 33.57 -44.59 -9.38
C GLU A 660 35.02 -44.64 -8.89
N GLU A 661 35.87 -45.15 -9.77
CA GLU A 661 37.11 -45.88 -9.48
C GLU A 661 38.31 -45.01 -9.04
N LYS A 662 39.17 -45.64 -8.24
CA LYS A 662 40.39 -45.11 -7.64
C LYS A 662 41.43 -44.65 -8.68
N TRP A 663 41.94 -43.43 -8.49
CA TRP A 663 43.31 -43.06 -8.87
C TRP A 663 44.10 -42.78 -7.59
N ILE A 664 45.15 -43.58 -7.37
CA ILE A 664 46.04 -43.47 -6.20
C ILE A 664 47.03 -42.34 -6.46
N ALA A 665 47.09 -41.35 -5.56
CA ALA A 665 48.09 -40.29 -5.61
C ALA A 665 49.49 -40.82 -5.21
N PRO A 666 50.59 -40.28 -5.76
CA PRO A 666 51.97 -40.73 -5.47
C PRO A 666 52.33 -40.72 -3.97
N GLU A 667 51.69 -39.85 -3.19
CA GLU A 667 51.90 -39.73 -1.73
C GLU A 667 51.29 -40.88 -0.91
N GLU A 668 50.29 -41.58 -1.45
CA GLU A 668 49.73 -42.80 -0.85
C GLU A 668 50.66 -44.01 -1.08
N VAL A 669 51.41 -44.02 -2.18
CA VAL A 669 52.39 -45.08 -2.51
C VAL A 669 53.57 -45.05 -1.52
N ASP A 670 54.07 -43.86 -1.17
CA ASP A 670 55.15 -43.70 -0.19
C ASP A 670 54.72 -44.00 1.26
N LYS A 671 53.45 -43.74 1.59
CA LYS A 671 52.87 -44.14 2.89
C LYS A 671 52.67 -45.65 3.01
N ILE A 672 52.41 -46.35 1.90
CA ILE A 672 52.28 -47.82 1.86
C ILE A 672 53.66 -48.49 1.92
N LEU A 673 54.67 -47.94 1.24
CA LEU A 673 56.07 -48.42 1.31
C LEU A 673 56.68 -48.25 2.72
N ASN A 674 56.43 -47.13 3.39
CA ASN A 674 56.93 -46.91 4.74
C ASN A 674 56.23 -47.77 5.81
N LYS A 675 54.98 -48.18 5.58
CA LYS A 675 54.23 -49.07 6.49
C LYS A 675 54.60 -50.55 6.37
N THR A 676 55.26 -50.98 5.29
CA THR A 676 55.57 -52.39 5.05
C THR A 676 56.96 -52.81 5.54
N TYR A 677 57.91 -51.88 5.76
CA TYR A 677 59.30 -52.24 6.10
C TYR A 677 59.73 -52.11 7.58
N TYR A 678 59.02 -51.37 8.45
CA TYR A 678 59.44 -51.19 9.86
C TYR A 678 58.30 -51.41 10.88
N ALA A 679 57.52 -52.48 10.70
CA ALA A 679 56.40 -52.84 11.58
C ALA A 679 56.82 -53.58 12.88
N ASN A 680 57.97 -53.25 13.49
CA ASN A 680 58.37 -53.82 14.78
C ASN A 680 59.14 -52.81 15.64
N GLN A 681 58.42 -51.93 16.35
CA GLN A 681 58.83 -51.41 17.67
C GLN A 681 57.64 -50.72 18.36
N GLY A 682 57.45 -51.02 19.64
CA GLY A 682 56.20 -50.82 20.37
C GLY A 682 55.99 -49.45 21.01
N ARG A 683 54.72 -49.27 21.46
CA ARG A 683 54.11 -48.30 22.40
C ARG A 683 54.99 -47.16 22.98
N LYS A 684 54.42 -45.94 23.00
CA LYS A 684 54.23 -45.11 24.22
C LYS A 684 53.38 -43.85 24.00
N ASN A 685 52.51 -43.56 24.98
CA ASN A 685 51.82 -42.28 25.21
C ASN A 685 52.81 -41.15 25.51
N VAL A 686 52.57 -39.91 25.05
CA VAL A 686 52.89 -38.66 25.79
C VAL A 686 51.98 -37.50 25.37
N TRP A 687 51.56 -36.75 26.39
CA TRP A 687 50.82 -35.49 26.46
C TRP A 687 51.77 -34.27 26.38
N GLN A 688 51.43 -33.19 25.66
CA GLN A 688 51.91 -31.79 25.87
C GLN A 688 51.27 -30.88 24.78
N ASN A 689 50.58 -29.74 24.97
CA ASN A 689 50.48 -28.65 25.96
C ASN A 689 51.24 -27.35 25.54
N LYS A 690 50.56 -26.19 25.73
CA LYS A 690 50.91 -24.75 25.58
C LYS A 690 50.54 -24.03 24.25
N ARG A 691 49.65 -23.01 24.24
CA ARG A 691 49.72 -21.60 24.77
C ARG A 691 50.83 -20.79 24.08
N LYS A 692 50.71 -19.55 23.56
CA LYS A 692 49.84 -18.35 23.72
C LYS A 692 50.35 -17.32 22.65
N VAL A 693 49.64 -16.32 22.09
CA VAL A 693 49.41 -14.92 22.56
C VAL A 693 48.87 -14.09 21.36
N ASP A 694 47.99 -13.12 21.64
CA ASP A 694 47.39 -12.09 20.77
C ASP A 694 48.34 -11.04 20.15
N MET A 695 47.94 -10.45 19.02
CA MET A 695 47.86 -8.99 18.77
C MET A 695 47.36 -8.68 17.35
N ASP A 696 46.37 -7.79 17.26
CA ASP A 696 45.65 -7.32 16.07
C ASP A 696 46.52 -6.62 15.01
N TYR A 697 46.07 -6.64 13.74
CA TYR A 697 45.78 -5.46 12.89
C TYR A 697 45.47 -5.90 11.42
N TYR A 698 44.31 -5.47 10.91
CA TYR A 698 43.75 -5.63 9.55
C TYR A 698 43.39 -7.05 9.05
N LYS A 699 42.10 -7.43 9.21
CA LYS A 699 41.37 -8.22 8.20
C LYS A 699 39.95 -7.68 8.04
N SER A 700 39.62 -7.35 6.79
CA SER A 700 38.33 -6.89 6.31
C SER A 700 37.18 -7.83 6.73
N PRO A 701 35.97 -7.32 7.01
CA PRO A 701 34.85 -8.15 7.41
C PRO A 701 34.41 -9.03 6.23
N VAL A 702 34.63 -10.34 6.40
CA VAL A 702 34.05 -11.38 5.56
C VAL A 702 32.58 -11.47 5.93
N TYR A 703 31.72 -10.98 5.05
CA TYR A 703 30.27 -11.24 5.11
C TYR A 703 30.02 -12.75 5.00
N SER A 704 29.67 -13.38 6.11
CA SER A 704 29.10 -14.73 6.13
C SER A 704 27.64 -14.65 5.66
N LYS A 705 27.39 -14.88 4.37
CA LYS A 705 26.05 -15.20 3.85
C LYS A 705 25.60 -16.53 4.45
N VAL A 706 24.49 -16.51 5.18
CA VAL A 706 23.73 -17.72 5.53
C VAL A 706 23.28 -18.41 4.22
N PRO A 707 23.42 -19.73 4.06
CA PRO A 707 23.10 -20.40 2.81
C PRO A 707 21.59 -20.49 2.63
N LYS A 708 21.04 -19.73 1.67
CA LYS A 708 19.72 -20.02 1.09
C LYS A 708 19.77 -21.45 0.52
N GLU A 709 18.76 -22.28 0.81
CA GLU A 709 18.45 -23.46 0.00
C GLU A 709 18.57 -23.05 -1.48
N ILE A 710 19.56 -23.60 -2.20
CA ILE A 710 19.80 -23.28 -3.60
C ILE A 710 18.68 -23.96 -4.39
N LYS A 711 17.51 -23.32 -4.45
CA LYS A 711 16.46 -23.72 -5.39
C LYS A 711 17.05 -23.55 -6.79
N GLU A 712 16.92 -24.58 -7.63
CA GLU A 712 17.33 -24.47 -9.03
C GLU A 712 16.56 -23.30 -9.67
N GLU A 713 17.29 -22.39 -10.32
CA GLU A 713 16.71 -21.22 -10.98
C GLU A 713 16.19 -21.62 -12.36
N TYR A 714 14.92 -21.34 -12.63
CA TYR A 714 14.28 -21.58 -13.92
C TYR A 714 13.89 -20.26 -14.57
N LEU A 715 14.23 -20.08 -15.84
CA LEU A 715 13.77 -18.96 -16.66
C LEU A 715 12.81 -19.50 -17.74
N LEU A 716 11.53 -19.17 -17.60
CA LEU A 716 10.53 -19.44 -18.62
C LEU A 716 10.46 -18.27 -19.60
N VAL A 717 10.55 -18.55 -20.89
CA VAL A 717 10.52 -17.52 -21.94
C VAL A 717 9.37 -17.80 -22.88
N ASP A 718 8.46 -16.82 -23.03
CA ASP A 718 7.50 -16.84 -24.13
C ASP A 718 8.22 -16.46 -25.43
N GLY A 719 8.44 -17.47 -26.28
CA GLY A 719 9.26 -17.34 -27.47
C GLY A 719 8.69 -16.36 -28.50
N TYR A 720 7.37 -16.31 -28.70
CA TYR A 720 6.78 -15.40 -29.68
C TYR A 720 6.75 -13.97 -29.15
N ASN A 721 6.40 -13.78 -27.88
CA ASN A 721 6.41 -12.45 -27.25
C ASN A 721 7.79 -11.80 -27.34
N VAL A 722 8.86 -12.56 -27.06
CA VAL A 722 10.24 -12.05 -27.13
C VAL A 722 10.69 -11.77 -28.57
N ILE A 723 10.35 -12.62 -29.54
CA ILE A 723 10.68 -12.40 -30.96
C ILE A 723 10.07 -11.09 -31.46
N PHE A 724 8.81 -10.81 -31.14
CA PHE A 724 8.14 -9.58 -31.59
C PHE A 724 8.56 -8.33 -30.81
N ALA A 725 9.06 -8.48 -29.59
CA ALA A 725 9.56 -7.37 -28.78
C ALA A 725 10.97 -6.90 -29.16
N TRP A 726 11.82 -7.79 -29.71
CA TRP A 726 13.20 -7.45 -30.08
C TRP A 726 13.28 -6.97 -31.53
N PRO A 727 13.69 -5.71 -31.80
CA PRO A 727 13.66 -5.15 -33.16
C PRO A 727 14.40 -6.00 -34.21
N GLU A 728 15.57 -6.54 -33.85
CA GLU A 728 16.39 -7.38 -34.73
C GLU A 728 15.76 -8.76 -35.04
N LEU A 729 15.01 -9.33 -34.09
CA LEU A 729 14.32 -10.61 -34.29
C LEU A 729 13.00 -10.41 -35.02
N LYS A 730 12.31 -9.30 -34.78
CA LYS A 730 11.09 -8.91 -35.49
C LYS A 730 11.36 -8.70 -36.99
N GLU A 731 12.42 -7.98 -37.34
CA GLU A 731 12.83 -7.77 -38.75
C GLU A 731 13.20 -9.10 -39.44
N LEU A 732 13.87 -10.01 -38.71
CA LEU A 732 14.16 -11.37 -39.20
C LEU A 732 12.89 -12.22 -39.34
N ALA A 733 11.94 -12.10 -38.42
CA ALA A 733 10.69 -12.87 -38.43
C ALA A 733 9.79 -12.48 -39.62
N GLU A 734 9.87 -11.23 -40.09
CA GLU A 734 9.20 -10.77 -41.32
C GLU A 734 9.75 -11.47 -42.58
N THR A 735 10.99 -11.98 -42.53
CA THR A 735 11.66 -12.66 -43.65
C THR A 735 11.59 -14.18 -43.53
N THR A 736 11.95 -14.73 -42.36
CA THR A 736 11.87 -16.17 -42.04
C THR A 736 11.62 -16.38 -40.53
N MET A 737 10.44 -16.87 -40.17
CA MET A 737 10.08 -17.14 -38.76
C MET A 737 11.02 -18.17 -38.10
N ASP A 738 11.43 -19.20 -38.82
CA ASP A 738 12.36 -20.22 -38.30
C ASP A 738 13.76 -19.63 -38.06
N GLY A 739 14.19 -18.65 -38.87
CA GLY A 739 15.45 -17.95 -38.66
C GLY A 739 15.45 -17.10 -37.39
N ALA A 740 14.33 -16.44 -37.09
CA ALA A 740 14.15 -15.69 -35.85
C ALA A 740 14.12 -16.61 -34.61
N LYS A 741 13.47 -17.78 -34.71
CA LYS A 741 13.48 -18.79 -33.65
C LYS A 741 14.89 -19.29 -33.33
N VAL A 742 15.65 -19.71 -34.34
CA VAL A 742 17.03 -20.20 -34.16
C VAL A 742 17.90 -19.12 -33.51
N LYS A 743 17.81 -17.87 -33.97
CA LYS A 743 18.60 -16.76 -33.42
C LYS A 743 18.24 -16.43 -31.97
N LEU A 744 16.97 -16.55 -31.59
CA LEU A 744 16.54 -16.42 -30.19
C LEU A 744 17.12 -17.55 -29.33
N LEU A 745 17.00 -18.80 -29.79
CA LEU A 745 17.50 -19.97 -29.08
C LEU A 745 19.02 -19.92 -28.89
N ASP A 746 19.77 -19.48 -29.90
CA ASP A 746 21.23 -19.27 -29.80
C ASP A 746 21.60 -18.23 -28.74
N ALA A 747 20.85 -17.11 -28.69
CA ALA A 747 21.09 -16.06 -27.70
C ALA A 747 20.83 -16.58 -26.26
N LEU A 748 19.78 -17.35 -26.06
CA LEU A 748 19.43 -17.93 -24.76
C LEU A 748 20.38 -19.07 -24.35
N CYS A 749 20.84 -19.89 -25.29
CA CYS A 749 21.85 -20.93 -25.05
C CYS A 749 23.18 -20.33 -24.54
N ASN A 750 23.63 -19.24 -25.17
CA ASN A 750 24.81 -18.51 -24.71
C ASN A 750 24.58 -17.90 -23.32
N TYR A 751 23.39 -17.33 -23.08
CA TYR A 751 23.04 -16.78 -21.78
C TYR A 751 23.03 -17.84 -20.67
N GLN A 752 22.43 -19.02 -20.91
CA GLN A 752 22.45 -20.14 -19.96
C GLN A 752 23.85 -20.73 -19.76
N SER A 753 24.75 -20.61 -20.73
CA SER A 753 26.14 -21.06 -20.57
C SER A 753 26.92 -20.17 -19.60
N ILE A 754 26.50 -18.91 -19.43
CA ILE A 754 27.12 -17.93 -18.54
C ILE A 754 26.41 -17.89 -17.18
N ARG A 755 25.08 -18.02 -17.14
CA ARG A 755 24.25 -18.03 -15.92
C ARG A 755 23.92 -19.46 -15.48
N LYS A 756 24.02 -19.74 -14.18
CA LYS A 756 23.62 -21.04 -13.59
C LYS A 756 22.08 -21.16 -13.42
N CYS A 757 21.32 -20.97 -14.49
CA CYS A 757 19.86 -21.18 -14.52
C CYS A 757 19.49 -22.22 -15.59
N ARG A 758 18.26 -22.78 -15.53
CA ARG A 758 17.69 -23.65 -16.57
C ARG A 758 16.65 -22.87 -17.35
N ILE A 759 16.79 -22.80 -18.67
CA ILE A 759 15.89 -22.04 -19.54
C ILE A 759 14.91 -23.00 -20.22
N ILE A 760 13.63 -22.64 -20.16
CA ILE A 760 12.56 -23.29 -20.94
C ILE A 760 11.93 -22.24 -21.84
N VAL A 761 11.99 -22.45 -23.15
CA VAL A 761 11.37 -21.57 -24.14
C VAL A 761 10.09 -22.22 -24.64
N VAL A 762 8.98 -21.51 -24.52
CA VAL A 762 7.65 -22.02 -24.91
C VAL A 762 7.20 -21.33 -26.19
N PHE A 763 6.81 -22.12 -27.18
CA PHE A 763 6.21 -21.65 -28.43
C PHE A 763 4.81 -22.23 -28.59
N ASP A 764 3.86 -21.40 -29.01
CA ASP A 764 2.55 -21.86 -29.48
C ASP A 764 2.68 -22.78 -30.69
N ALA A 765 1.90 -23.86 -30.74
CA ALA A 765 1.78 -24.68 -31.93
C ALA A 765 1.14 -23.90 -33.09
N TYR A 766 1.92 -23.63 -34.14
CA TYR A 766 1.42 -22.98 -35.36
C TYR A 766 1.09 -24.01 -36.45
N ARG A 767 -0.20 -24.10 -36.83
CA ARG A 767 -0.78 -24.62 -38.10
C ARG A 767 -0.48 -26.08 -38.54
N VAL A 768 -0.65 -27.09 -37.68
CA VAL A 768 -0.89 -28.48 -38.15
C VAL A 768 -1.87 -29.19 -37.21
N GLN A 769 -3.00 -29.66 -37.74
CA GLN A 769 -4.06 -30.33 -36.96
C GLN A 769 -3.53 -31.57 -36.23
N GLY A 770 -3.73 -31.62 -34.90
CA GLY A 770 -3.46 -32.81 -34.08
C GLY A 770 -2.04 -32.98 -33.54
N HIS A 771 -1.24 -31.90 -33.43
CA HIS A 771 0.11 -32.00 -32.84
C HIS A 771 0.08 -32.30 -31.33
N PRO A 772 0.78 -33.35 -30.85
CA PRO A 772 1.05 -33.56 -29.44
C PRO A 772 2.10 -32.57 -28.93
N GLU A 773 2.16 -32.38 -27.61
CA GLU A 773 3.17 -31.56 -26.95
C GLU A 773 4.55 -32.15 -27.22
N GLU A 774 5.44 -31.35 -27.80
CA GLU A 774 6.78 -31.77 -28.17
C GLU A 774 7.80 -30.97 -27.36
N VAL A 775 8.63 -31.68 -26.60
CA VAL A 775 9.74 -31.10 -25.84
C VAL A 775 11.03 -31.49 -26.55
N ILE A 776 11.77 -30.49 -27.00
CA ILE A 776 13.03 -30.64 -27.75
C ILE A 776 14.13 -29.96 -26.95
N ASP A 777 15.23 -30.67 -26.71
CA ASP A 777 16.42 -30.08 -26.10
C ASP A 777 17.26 -29.41 -27.20
N TYR A 778 17.44 -28.09 -27.09
CA TYR A 778 18.29 -27.31 -27.99
C TYR A 778 19.58 -26.95 -27.25
N TYR A 779 20.65 -27.71 -27.48
CA TYR A 779 21.90 -27.62 -26.71
C TYR A 779 21.67 -27.77 -25.19
N ASN A 780 21.76 -26.68 -24.42
CA ASN A 780 21.58 -26.67 -22.98
C ASN A 780 20.22 -26.11 -22.52
N ILE A 781 19.35 -25.68 -23.44
CA ILE A 781 18.02 -25.12 -23.13
C ILE A 781 16.91 -26.09 -23.56
N HIS A 782 15.77 -26.07 -22.85
CA HIS A 782 14.60 -26.87 -23.20
C HIS A 782 13.61 -26.04 -24.03
N VAL A 783 13.12 -26.58 -25.14
CA VAL A 783 12.14 -25.93 -26.01
C VAL A 783 10.85 -26.73 -26.00
N VAL A 784 9.75 -26.09 -25.65
CA VAL A 784 8.42 -26.71 -25.55
C VAL A 784 7.51 -26.12 -26.63
N TYR A 785 6.97 -26.98 -27.47
CA TYR A 785 5.86 -26.64 -28.36
C TYR A 785 4.55 -27.13 -27.74
N THR A 786 3.64 -26.20 -27.46
CA THR A 786 2.37 -26.52 -26.79
C THR A 786 1.43 -27.34 -27.69
N ARG A 787 0.37 -27.92 -27.12
CA ARG A 787 -0.68 -28.64 -27.88
C ARG A 787 -1.62 -27.63 -28.55
N GLU A 788 -2.32 -28.05 -29.62
CA GLU A 788 -3.24 -27.18 -30.40
C GLU A 788 -4.30 -26.44 -29.54
N ALA A 789 -4.72 -27.00 -28.41
CA ALA A 789 -5.72 -26.41 -27.50
C ALA A 789 -5.13 -25.68 -26.28
N GLN A 790 -3.80 -25.53 -26.20
CA GLN A 790 -3.12 -24.90 -25.07
C GLN A 790 -2.19 -23.78 -25.56
N THR A 791 -2.41 -22.56 -25.06
CA THR A 791 -1.51 -21.44 -25.36
C THR A 791 -0.23 -21.52 -24.52
N ALA A 792 0.84 -20.89 -24.99
CA ALA A 792 2.10 -20.71 -24.27
C ALA A 792 1.84 -20.09 -22.90
N ASP A 793 0.92 -19.12 -22.84
CA ASP A 793 0.45 -18.51 -21.60
C ASP A 793 -0.11 -19.54 -20.61
N GLN A 794 -1.02 -20.40 -21.07
CA GLN A 794 -1.61 -21.46 -20.24
C GLN A 794 -0.58 -22.48 -19.79
N TYR A 795 0.44 -22.76 -20.60
CA TYR A 795 1.54 -23.63 -20.20
C TYR A 795 2.39 -22.99 -19.11
N ILE A 796 2.77 -21.73 -19.30
CA ILE A 796 3.59 -20.96 -18.35
C ILE A 796 2.85 -20.84 -17.00
N GLU A 797 1.56 -20.49 -17.01
CA GLU A 797 0.73 -20.38 -15.80
C GLU A 797 0.59 -21.71 -15.06
N LYS A 798 0.38 -22.81 -15.80
CA LYS A 798 0.31 -24.15 -15.20
C LYS A 798 1.65 -24.55 -14.59
N PHE A 799 2.75 -24.32 -15.31
CA PHE A 799 4.08 -24.69 -14.84
C PHE A 799 4.48 -23.87 -13.61
N THR A 800 4.20 -22.56 -13.59
CA THR A 800 4.50 -21.70 -12.45
C THR A 800 3.68 -22.12 -11.24
N HIS A 801 2.38 -22.34 -11.39
CA HIS A 801 1.51 -22.76 -10.28
C HIS A 801 1.91 -24.14 -9.71
N GLU A 802 2.29 -25.10 -10.56
CA GLU A 802 2.67 -26.46 -10.10
C GLU A 802 4.06 -26.51 -9.45
N ASN A 803 4.96 -25.56 -9.76
CA ASN A 803 6.37 -25.66 -9.38
C ASN A 803 6.95 -24.46 -8.60
N GLN A 804 6.15 -23.43 -8.31
CA GLN A 804 6.56 -22.25 -7.53
C GLN A 804 7.14 -22.58 -6.15
N ASP A 805 6.68 -23.65 -5.51
CA ASP A 805 7.18 -24.04 -4.19
C ASP A 805 8.56 -24.70 -4.27
N LYS A 806 8.90 -25.31 -5.42
CA LYS A 806 10.10 -26.14 -5.63
C LYS A 806 11.27 -25.38 -6.27
N TYR A 807 11.00 -24.49 -7.21
CA TYR A 807 12.04 -23.78 -7.98
C TYR A 807 11.94 -22.27 -7.83
N ASN A 808 13.04 -21.56 -8.11
CA ASN A 808 13.00 -20.11 -8.25
C ASN A 808 12.69 -19.79 -9.71
N ILE A 809 11.43 -19.46 -10.02
CA ILE A 809 10.95 -19.30 -11.38
C ILE A 809 10.90 -17.82 -11.75
N THR A 810 11.55 -17.48 -12.85
CA THR A 810 11.47 -16.18 -13.50
C THR A 810 10.77 -16.34 -14.84
N VAL A 811 9.77 -15.50 -15.14
CA VAL A 811 9.07 -15.52 -16.44
C VAL A 811 9.43 -14.28 -17.25
N ALA A 812 9.83 -14.47 -18.50
CA ALA A 812 10.12 -13.41 -19.44
C ALA A 812 8.93 -13.19 -20.39
N THR A 813 8.16 -12.11 -20.17
CA THR A 813 7.01 -11.71 -21.01
C THR A 813 6.72 -10.22 -20.91
N SER A 814 6.24 -9.63 -22.00
CA SER A 814 5.80 -8.24 -22.09
C SER A 814 4.27 -8.09 -22.14
N ASP A 815 3.51 -9.18 -22.01
CA ASP A 815 2.05 -9.13 -21.98
C ASP A 815 1.56 -8.71 -20.58
N GLY A 816 0.77 -7.63 -20.52
CA GLY A 816 0.32 -7.03 -19.27
C GLY A 816 -0.61 -7.94 -18.45
N LEU A 817 -1.42 -8.80 -19.08
CA LEU A 817 -2.30 -9.74 -18.36
C LEU A 817 -1.48 -10.87 -17.73
N GLN A 818 -0.56 -11.46 -18.49
CA GLN A 818 0.40 -12.45 -17.99
C GLN A 818 1.23 -11.89 -16.82
N GLN A 819 1.69 -10.64 -16.91
CA GLN A 819 2.49 -10.04 -15.85
C GLN A 819 1.75 -9.95 -14.50
N ILE A 820 0.44 -9.66 -14.55
CA ILE A 820 -0.40 -9.61 -13.36
C ILE A 820 -0.59 -11.02 -12.76
N ILE A 821 -0.81 -12.02 -13.62
CA ILE A 821 -1.04 -13.42 -13.20
C ILE A 821 0.23 -14.00 -12.56
N ILE A 822 1.39 -13.83 -13.20
CA ILE A 822 2.67 -14.35 -12.69
C ILE A 822 3.11 -13.64 -11.39
N ARG A 823 2.88 -12.32 -11.27
CA ARG A 823 3.11 -11.60 -10.01
C ARG A 823 2.16 -12.06 -8.91
N GLY A 824 0.91 -12.37 -9.26
CA GLY A 824 -0.06 -12.99 -8.35
C GLY A 824 0.38 -14.36 -7.82
N ALA A 825 1.18 -15.09 -8.60
CA ALA A 825 1.77 -16.38 -8.21
C ALA A 825 3.11 -16.24 -7.44
N GLY A 826 3.62 -15.03 -7.19
CA GLY A 826 4.85 -14.82 -6.42
C GLY A 826 6.15 -15.22 -7.15
N CYS A 827 6.10 -15.40 -8.47
CA CYS A 827 7.27 -15.67 -9.31
C CYS A 827 7.94 -14.36 -9.78
N ALA A 828 9.24 -14.39 -10.07
CA ALA A 828 9.96 -13.24 -10.58
C ALA A 828 9.57 -12.97 -12.04
N LEU A 829 9.62 -11.70 -12.46
CA LEU A 829 9.21 -11.31 -13.80
C LEU A 829 10.28 -10.46 -14.48
N LEU A 830 10.55 -10.77 -15.74
CA LEU A 830 11.38 -9.99 -16.64
C LEU A 830 10.53 -9.56 -17.84
N SER A 831 10.55 -8.28 -18.19
CA SER A 831 10.05 -7.88 -19.50
C SER A 831 10.98 -8.39 -20.61
N ALA A 832 10.47 -8.52 -21.84
CA ALA A 832 11.32 -8.92 -22.96
C ALA A 832 12.47 -7.93 -23.21
N ARG A 833 12.28 -6.64 -22.89
CA ARG A 833 13.33 -5.61 -23.00
C ARG A 833 14.41 -5.78 -21.94
N GLU A 834 14.02 -6.00 -20.68
CA GLU A 834 14.96 -6.24 -19.59
C GLU A 834 15.78 -7.52 -19.81
N LEU A 835 15.14 -8.59 -20.33
CA LEU A 835 15.85 -9.81 -20.71
C LEU A 835 16.93 -9.53 -21.77
N LYS A 836 16.64 -8.68 -22.77
CA LYS A 836 17.63 -8.30 -23.79
C LYS A 836 18.82 -7.57 -23.18
N GLU A 837 18.55 -6.57 -22.33
CA GLU A 837 19.59 -5.81 -21.65
C GLU A 837 20.45 -6.69 -20.74
N GLU A 838 19.81 -7.64 -20.03
CA GLU A 838 20.53 -8.55 -19.16
C GLU A 838 21.45 -9.50 -19.94
N ILE A 839 20.98 -10.03 -21.08
CA ILE A 839 21.79 -10.88 -21.97
C ILE A 839 22.99 -10.10 -22.51
N GLN A 840 22.80 -8.84 -22.94
CA GLN A 840 23.88 -7.99 -23.42
C GLN A 840 24.91 -7.69 -22.33
N ARG A 841 24.46 -7.26 -21.15
CA ARG A 841 25.36 -6.99 -20.01
C ARG A 841 26.16 -8.22 -19.58
N THR A 842 25.51 -9.39 -19.57
CA THR A 842 26.15 -10.66 -19.21
C THR A 842 27.21 -11.06 -20.24
N THR A 843 26.93 -10.86 -21.52
CA THR A 843 27.86 -11.12 -22.63
C THR A 843 29.06 -10.16 -22.59
N GLU A 844 28.82 -8.87 -22.32
CA GLU A 844 29.87 -7.85 -22.17
C GLU A 844 30.78 -8.12 -20.96
N MET A 845 30.20 -8.52 -19.83
CA MET A 845 30.96 -8.92 -18.64
C MET A 845 31.83 -10.16 -18.92
N ALA A 846 31.28 -11.18 -19.57
CA ALA A 846 32.04 -12.38 -19.94
C ALA A 846 33.19 -12.05 -20.93
N LEU A 847 32.95 -11.16 -21.90
CA LEU A 847 33.98 -10.68 -22.83
C LEU A 847 35.07 -9.88 -22.11
N LYS A 848 34.72 -9.11 -21.09
CA LYS A 848 35.66 -8.34 -20.27
C LYS A 848 36.51 -9.26 -19.40
N GLU A 849 35.91 -10.22 -18.71
CA GLU A 849 36.64 -11.25 -17.95
C GLU A 849 37.55 -12.08 -18.85
N TYR A 850 37.11 -12.41 -20.06
CA TYR A 850 37.93 -13.13 -21.04
C TYR A 850 39.15 -12.30 -21.50
N LYS A 851 38.97 -11.00 -21.74
CA LYS A 851 40.08 -10.09 -22.09
C LYS A 851 41.06 -9.89 -20.93
N GLU A 852 40.54 -9.75 -19.71
CA GLU A 852 41.36 -9.64 -18.49
C GLU A 852 42.16 -10.94 -18.24
N ARG A 853 41.60 -12.11 -18.57
CA ARG A 853 42.34 -13.39 -18.53
C ARG A 853 43.40 -13.51 -19.64
N GLN A 854 43.17 -12.94 -20.82
CA GLN A 854 44.18 -12.94 -21.89
C GLN A 854 45.38 -12.02 -21.61
N GLU A 855 45.19 -10.90 -20.90
CA GLU A 855 46.31 -10.02 -20.50
C GLU A 855 47.26 -10.69 -19.49
N ILE A 856 46.79 -11.71 -18.75
CA ILE A 856 47.57 -12.41 -17.73
C ILE A 856 48.42 -13.56 -18.32
N ASP A 857 48.10 -14.04 -19.53
CA ASP A 857 48.66 -15.29 -20.06
C ASP A 857 49.39 -15.12 -21.42
N ILE A 858 50.12 -14.01 -21.59
CA ILE A 858 51.15 -13.91 -22.65
C ILE A 858 52.53 -14.08 -22.00
N ASN A 859 52.90 -15.33 -21.72
CA ASN A 859 54.30 -15.67 -21.43
C ASN A 859 55.08 -15.67 -22.75
N TYR A 860 55.95 -14.68 -22.94
CA TYR A 860 56.92 -14.73 -24.04
C TYR A 860 57.90 -15.87 -23.78
N LEU A 861 58.14 -16.72 -24.78
CA LEU A 861 59.07 -17.86 -24.77
C LEU A 861 60.49 -17.52 -24.29
N GLY A 862 60.84 -16.23 -24.27
CA GLY A 862 62.10 -15.73 -23.72
C GLY A 862 62.20 -15.79 -22.20
N ASP A 863 61.11 -15.82 -21.45
CA ASP A 863 61.15 -15.73 -19.98
C ASP A 863 61.36 -17.08 -19.28
N THR A 864 61.24 -18.18 -20.01
CA THR A 864 61.49 -19.55 -19.52
C THR A 864 62.89 -20.10 -19.84
N LEU A 865 63.72 -19.36 -20.60
CA LEU A 865 65.09 -19.80 -20.94
C LEU A 865 66.06 -19.45 -19.80
N SER A 866 66.87 -20.43 -19.39
CA SER A 866 67.95 -20.23 -18.41
C SER A 866 68.98 -19.22 -18.92
N THR A 867 69.66 -18.52 -18.01
CA THR A 867 70.66 -17.50 -18.34
C THR A 867 71.78 -18.03 -19.25
N GLU A 868 72.20 -19.30 -19.07
CA GLU A 868 73.17 -19.96 -19.94
C GLU A 868 72.64 -20.21 -21.36
N ALA A 869 71.35 -20.54 -21.51
CA ALA A 869 70.73 -20.74 -22.82
C ALA A 869 70.52 -19.42 -23.57
N LYS A 870 70.25 -18.32 -22.84
CA LYS A 870 70.19 -16.96 -23.41
C LYS A 870 71.55 -16.49 -23.92
N GLU A 871 72.61 -16.71 -23.17
CA GLU A 871 73.98 -16.36 -23.59
C GLU A 871 74.44 -17.18 -24.81
N GLN A 872 74.09 -18.47 -24.87
CA GLN A 872 74.36 -19.30 -26.05
C GLN A 872 73.58 -18.86 -27.28
N MET A 873 72.31 -18.46 -27.13
CA MET A 873 71.52 -17.89 -28.23
C MET A 873 72.11 -16.57 -28.73
N ASP A 874 72.54 -15.68 -27.82
CA ASP A 874 73.16 -14.40 -28.18
C ASP A 874 74.54 -14.57 -28.84
N GLU A 875 75.33 -15.57 -28.43
CA GLU A 875 76.58 -15.94 -29.11
C GLU A 875 76.33 -16.48 -30.52
N ILE A 876 75.30 -17.31 -30.71
CA ILE A 876 74.92 -17.85 -32.02
C ILE A 876 74.43 -16.73 -32.95
N ILE A 877 73.63 -15.80 -32.43
CA ILE A 877 73.13 -14.64 -33.18
C ILE A 877 74.30 -13.71 -33.57
N LYS A 878 75.25 -13.44 -32.65
CA LYS A 878 76.44 -12.62 -32.96
C LYS A 878 77.40 -13.29 -33.95
N ARG A 879 77.53 -14.63 -33.93
CA ARG A 879 78.31 -15.38 -34.95
C ARG A 879 77.61 -15.44 -36.31
N GLY A 880 76.29 -15.30 -36.36
CA GLY A 880 75.49 -15.29 -37.58
C GLY A 880 75.50 -13.96 -38.35
N THR A 881 75.80 -12.84 -37.70
CA THR A 881 75.77 -11.49 -38.32
C THR A 881 77.14 -10.94 -38.72
N GLY A 882 78.16 -11.80 -38.75
CA GLY A 882 79.53 -11.46 -39.20
C GLY A 882 79.97 -12.26 -40.42
N LYS A 883 79.18 -12.26 -41.50
CA LYS A 883 79.60 -12.60 -42.86
C LYS A 883 78.73 -11.91 -43.90
#